data_AF-A0A1E7IH06-F1
#
_entry.id   AF-A0A1E7IH06-F1
#
_cell.length_a   1.000
_cell.length_b   1.000
_cell.length_c   1.000
_cell.angle_alpha   90.00
_cell.angle_beta   90.00
_cell.angle_gamma   90.00
#
_symmetry.space_group_name_H-M   'P 1'
#
loop_
_entity.id
_entity.type
_entity.pdbx_description
1 polymer ?
#
loop_
_entity_poly.entity_id
_entity_poly.type
_entity_poly.pdbx_seq_one_letter_code
_entity_poly.pdbx_strand_id
1 'polypeptide(L)'
;MLPTGNALGTLKELHFLMSHTEDIIIEDKNYSNPFKLFFLLGRDLQGQNRDEELERAIPRFLLDLGFLPGGTVETKGKWLDLNDLQNRARGYENRFDSLGYYECVFPSDKLFLFYDIEDEIPVVRQRLVEIEAKTADIRGKTDLQRGELERFEGRIREVQREIDRYESASGLFSHVNARATADAKAKLNRAKKKLSDLKEGVFNLEIRVSDAEEEKRVMERKLERLEALKNKLLREITTPTNTRSYHQIELSEEEVRDLKKSREDLKNLSFLEIMKKLDREDEYFRWTHSPINEGDVIFNPMLNYRHAIENTMTSKYIDILNDYGFLTIDAQGNVVNEEEKFGHFIAVLSTRADNFDDGRLGGGAFKTMVTERFAKDADVLKLDAPARAHSFAIYTLMIGLQPWAAGPGLPPRLRELEWIEKAYNESDFSKLQRHHSLFYGTSKPFSLITDIPYTPGAEEKNRDMVTSYWKSYEVIEPEVIWDNVPILLAQCLKMFDDLLVGLDIAGDIKNVRVPDQESYSIANFTMLVHELENASKNMEKVKQWTKGAGRGFTHLKDELDELISRLRGTDAGQPAEDKAGKMQRMIDDSTRNMETLLDRIEDMSNSFSSDIEVFVENAKGFIGNIPSDATSSSVIRQITKAETEISRIRENTMKAVNGIKEMESPLATLLSALKELKSITESEGKEAEGVVVEGRKGKSVELPDLSLDMGRKEG
;
A
#
# COMPACT_ATOMS: atom_id res chain seq x y z
N MET A 1 -3.64 -2.46 18.55
CA MET A 1 -2.23 -2.00 18.60
C MET A 1 -1.26 -3.16 18.72
N LEU A 2 -1.40 -4.08 19.70
CA LEU A 2 -0.47 -5.20 19.90
C LEU A 2 -0.23 -6.12 18.67
N PRO A 3 -1.25 -6.53 17.88
CA PRO A 3 -1.03 -7.35 16.68
C PRO A 3 -0.33 -6.58 15.54
N THR A 4 -0.50 -5.26 15.50
CA THR A 4 0.06 -4.38 14.46
C THR A 4 1.56 -4.17 14.64
N GLY A 5 2.03 -3.94 15.87
CA GLY A 5 3.47 -3.81 16.14
C GLY A 5 4.25 -5.07 15.76
N ASN A 6 3.67 -6.25 15.99
CA ASN A 6 4.31 -7.50 15.58
C ASN A 6 4.53 -7.62 14.07
N ALA A 7 3.67 -7.01 13.23
CA ALA A 7 3.80 -7.08 11.78
C ALA A 7 5.09 -6.41 11.27
N LEU A 8 5.50 -5.27 11.85
CA LEU A 8 6.76 -4.61 11.47
C LEU A 8 7.98 -5.49 11.82
N GLY A 9 7.97 -6.05 13.04
CA GLY A 9 9.04 -6.94 13.49
C GLY A 9 9.17 -8.18 12.60
N THR A 10 8.04 -8.77 12.19
CA THR A 10 8.03 -9.90 11.25
C THR A 10 8.55 -9.52 9.86
N LEU A 11 8.21 -8.35 9.35
CA LEU A 11 8.72 -7.88 8.04
C LEU A 11 10.24 -7.64 8.07
N LYS A 12 10.76 -7.09 9.18
CA LYS A 12 12.21 -6.92 9.39
C LYS A 12 12.94 -8.26 9.49
N GLU A 13 12.39 -9.20 10.27
CA GLU A 13 12.93 -10.56 10.39
C GLU A 13 12.92 -11.29 9.04
N LEU A 14 11.85 -11.15 8.26
CA LEU A 14 11.74 -11.74 6.93
C LEU A 14 12.74 -11.13 5.94
N HIS A 15 12.88 -9.80 5.92
CA HIS A 15 13.90 -9.15 5.09
C HIS A 15 15.30 -9.65 5.44
N PHE A 16 15.64 -9.72 6.73
CA PHE A 16 16.92 -10.25 7.19
C PHE A 16 17.13 -11.69 6.70
N LEU A 17 16.11 -12.55 6.80
CA LEU A 17 16.17 -13.91 6.23
C LEU A 17 16.42 -13.93 4.72
N MET A 18 15.68 -13.11 3.97
CA MET A 18 15.80 -13.01 2.52
C MET A 18 17.16 -12.47 2.06
N SER A 19 17.85 -11.70 2.91
CA SER A 19 19.18 -11.17 2.64
C SER A 19 20.33 -12.19 2.74
N HIS A 20 20.09 -13.39 3.28
CA HIS A 20 21.14 -14.41 3.35
C HIS A 20 21.38 -15.03 1.99
N THR A 21 22.61 -14.88 1.49
CA THR A 21 23.08 -15.48 0.23
C THR A 21 23.74 -16.84 0.42
N GLU A 22 24.17 -17.15 1.65
CA GLU A 22 24.85 -18.40 2.01
C GLU A 22 23.93 -19.39 2.70
N ASP A 23 24.32 -20.67 2.64
CA ASP A 23 23.58 -21.72 3.32
C ASP A 23 23.85 -21.71 4.83
N ILE A 24 22.79 -21.51 5.63
CA ILE A 24 22.90 -21.42 7.09
C ILE A 24 22.18 -22.62 7.71
N ILE A 25 22.95 -23.58 8.21
CA ILE A 25 22.40 -24.77 8.88
C ILE A 25 22.84 -24.78 10.34
N ILE A 26 21.86 -24.74 11.25
CA ILE A 26 22.07 -24.75 12.70
C ILE A 26 21.25 -25.87 13.30
N GLU A 27 21.90 -26.81 13.98
CA GLU A 27 21.24 -27.94 14.67
C GLU A 27 20.25 -28.70 13.76
N ASP A 28 20.71 -29.04 12.56
CA ASP A 28 19.94 -29.74 11.51
C ASP A 28 18.71 -28.99 10.97
N LYS A 29 18.58 -27.69 11.29
CA LYS A 29 17.59 -26.78 10.70
C LYS A 29 18.26 -25.82 9.73
N ASN A 30 17.67 -25.69 8.55
CA ASN A 30 18.10 -24.77 7.50
C ASN A 30 17.40 -23.41 7.70
N TYR A 31 18.21 -22.35 7.79
CA TYR A 31 17.83 -20.94 7.92
C TYR A 31 18.31 -20.08 6.73
N SER A 32 18.83 -20.70 5.67
CA SER A 32 19.07 -20.04 4.38
C SER A 32 17.78 -19.44 3.84
N ASN A 33 17.87 -18.43 2.96
CA ASN A 33 16.71 -17.85 2.30
C ASN A 33 15.88 -18.96 1.58
N PRO A 34 14.68 -19.31 2.09
CA PRO A 34 13.88 -20.38 1.50
C PRO A 34 12.98 -19.85 0.38
N PHE A 35 12.96 -18.54 0.14
CA PHE A 35 12.02 -17.86 -0.74
C PHE A 35 12.72 -17.40 -2.01
N LYS A 36 12.17 -17.80 -3.17
CA LYS A 36 12.60 -17.26 -4.47
C LYS A 36 11.77 -16.06 -4.92
N LEU A 37 10.55 -15.93 -4.39
CA LEU A 37 9.56 -14.90 -4.64
C LEU A 37 8.72 -14.77 -3.38
N PHE A 38 8.39 -13.54 -2.97
CA PHE A 38 7.54 -13.31 -1.81
C PHE A 38 6.58 -12.14 -2.05
N PHE A 39 5.30 -12.45 -2.18
CA PHE A 39 4.26 -11.46 -2.46
C PHE A 39 3.64 -10.90 -1.18
N LEU A 40 3.77 -9.58 -1.00
CA LEU A 40 2.96 -8.81 -0.08
C LEU A 40 1.57 -8.59 -0.69
N LEU A 41 0.57 -9.16 -0.01
CA LEU A 41 -0.83 -8.95 -0.31
C LEU A 41 -1.39 -7.89 0.63
N GLY A 42 -1.63 -6.70 0.09
CA GLY A 42 -2.19 -5.59 0.85
C GLY A 42 -3.63 -5.86 1.32
N ARG A 43 -3.96 -5.42 2.53
CA ARG A 43 -5.33 -5.38 3.06
C ARG A 43 -5.72 -3.90 3.18
N ASP A 44 -6.53 -3.37 2.25
CA ASP A 44 -6.88 -1.93 2.22
C ASP A 44 -7.15 -1.35 3.63
N LEU A 45 -6.60 -0.15 3.89
CA LEU A 45 -6.79 0.82 4.99
C LEU A 45 -7.45 0.34 6.31
N GLN A 46 -6.86 0.79 7.43
CA GLN A 46 -7.32 0.55 8.80
C GLN A 46 -8.86 0.51 8.95
N GLY A 47 -9.38 -0.67 9.32
CA GLY A 47 -10.80 -0.88 9.66
C GLY A 47 -11.66 -1.53 8.60
N GLN A 48 -11.12 -1.89 7.43
CA GLN A 48 -11.84 -2.69 6.43
C GLN A 48 -11.36 -4.16 6.45
N ASN A 49 -12.27 -5.11 6.66
CA ASN A 49 -11.97 -6.52 6.42
C ASN A 49 -12.38 -6.89 5.00
N ARG A 50 -11.42 -7.32 4.18
CA ARG A 50 -11.61 -7.73 2.78
C ARG A 50 -11.13 -9.15 2.51
N ASP A 51 -11.19 -10.03 3.52
CA ASP A 51 -10.88 -11.45 3.36
C ASP A 51 -11.60 -12.08 2.15
N GLU A 52 -12.84 -11.65 1.86
CA GLU A 52 -13.60 -12.10 0.68
C GLU A 52 -12.99 -11.67 -0.68
N GLU A 53 -12.32 -10.51 -0.76
CA GLU A 53 -11.64 -10.08 -2.00
C GLU A 53 -10.38 -10.91 -2.24
N LEU A 54 -9.60 -11.15 -1.17
CA LEU A 54 -8.39 -11.98 -1.23
C LEU A 54 -8.74 -13.44 -1.54
N GLU A 55 -9.81 -13.98 -0.94
CA GLU A 55 -10.32 -15.33 -1.22
C GLU A 55 -10.76 -15.49 -2.68
N ARG A 56 -11.18 -14.41 -3.37
CA ARG A 56 -11.49 -14.46 -4.80
C ARG A 56 -10.27 -14.24 -5.69
N ALA A 57 -9.42 -13.28 -5.36
CA ALA A 57 -8.29 -12.87 -6.19
C ALA A 57 -7.22 -13.96 -6.27
N ILE A 58 -6.86 -14.60 -5.14
CA ILE A 58 -5.77 -15.58 -5.09
C ILE A 58 -6.10 -16.84 -5.91
N PRO A 59 -7.25 -17.54 -5.75
CA PRO A 59 -7.54 -18.72 -6.54
C PRO A 59 -7.66 -18.40 -8.04
N ARG A 60 -8.24 -17.25 -8.39
CA ARG A 60 -8.37 -16.82 -9.79
C ARG A 60 -7.02 -16.52 -10.42
N PHE A 61 -6.13 -15.83 -9.69
CA PHE A 61 -4.74 -15.63 -10.09
C PHE A 61 -4.02 -16.96 -10.35
N LEU A 62 -4.14 -17.92 -9.43
CA LEU A 62 -3.51 -19.24 -9.56
C LEU A 62 -4.09 -20.08 -10.70
N LEU A 63 -5.40 -19.97 -10.97
CA LEU A 63 -6.07 -20.67 -12.07
C LEU A 63 -5.70 -20.07 -13.43
N ASP A 64 -5.79 -18.75 -13.56
CA ASP A 64 -5.60 -18.06 -14.84
C ASP A 64 -4.14 -18.11 -15.30
N LEU A 65 -3.18 -18.02 -14.38
CA LEU A 65 -1.76 -18.19 -14.71
C LEU A 65 -1.34 -19.66 -14.86
N GLY A 66 -2.29 -20.60 -14.71
CA GLY A 66 -2.06 -22.02 -14.95
C GLY A 66 -1.20 -22.72 -13.89
N PHE A 67 -1.07 -22.13 -12.69
CA PHE A 67 -0.40 -22.75 -11.54
C PHE A 67 -1.21 -23.89 -10.93
N LEU A 68 -2.53 -23.91 -11.16
CA LEU A 68 -3.40 -25.03 -10.83
C LEU A 68 -3.88 -25.71 -12.12
N PRO A 69 -3.83 -27.06 -12.23
CA PRO A 69 -4.34 -27.78 -13.39
C PRO A 69 -5.87 -27.75 -13.40
N GLY A 70 -6.45 -26.67 -13.90
CA GLY A 70 -7.88 -26.53 -14.16
C GLY A 70 -8.22 -27.01 -15.57
N GLY A 71 -8.53 -28.30 -15.73
CA GLY A 71 -9.31 -28.84 -16.85
C GLY A 71 -8.84 -28.54 -18.29
N THR A 72 -8.06 -29.48 -18.86
CA THR A 72 -8.11 -29.92 -20.28
C THR A 72 -8.12 -28.92 -21.45
N VAL A 73 -7.73 -27.65 -21.29
CA VAL A 73 -7.49 -26.76 -22.43
C VAL A 73 -6.07 -26.23 -22.36
N GLU A 74 -5.21 -26.75 -23.23
CA GLU A 74 -3.91 -26.13 -23.51
C GLU A 74 -4.16 -24.76 -24.15
N THR A 75 -4.11 -23.70 -23.34
CA THR A 75 -4.05 -22.33 -23.84
C THR A 75 -2.71 -22.13 -24.54
N LYS A 76 -2.74 -21.94 -25.87
CA LYS A 76 -1.59 -21.47 -26.63
C LYS A 76 -1.27 -20.06 -26.18
N GLY A 77 -0.13 -19.87 -25.50
CA GLY A 77 0.27 -18.58 -24.91
C GLY A 77 0.87 -18.66 -23.50
N LYS A 78 1.11 -19.86 -22.94
CA LYS A 78 1.87 -20.03 -21.68
C LYS A 78 3.26 -19.41 -21.79
N TRP A 79 3.43 -18.19 -21.26
CA TRP A 79 4.70 -17.46 -21.25
C TRP A 79 5.07 -16.91 -19.87
N LEU A 80 4.36 -17.35 -18.82
CA LEU A 80 4.60 -16.94 -17.45
C LEU A 80 4.50 -18.16 -16.52
N ASP A 81 5.49 -19.04 -16.56
CA ASP A 81 5.60 -20.12 -15.58
C ASP A 81 6.34 -19.67 -14.30
N LEU A 82 6.46 -20.55 -13.30
CA LEU A 82 7.17 -20.22 -12.06
C LEU A 82 8.66 -19.94 -12.30
N ASN A 83 9.27 -20.56 -13.31
CA ASN A 83 10.68 -20.34 -13.64
C ASN A 83 10.86 -18.96 -14.30
N ASP A 84 9.92 -18.54 -15.14
CA ASP A 84 9.88 -17.22 -15.76
C ASP A 84 9.80 -16.10 -14.73
N LEU A 85 9.00 -16.29 -13.67
CA LEU A 85 8.94 -15.36 -12.54
C LEU A 85 10.23 -15.40 -11.71
N GLN A 86 10.75 -16.59 -11.42
CA GLN A 86 12.02 -16.75 -10.69
C GLN A 86 13.20 -16.07 -11.43
N ASN A 87 13.26 -16.21 -12.76
CA ASN A 87 14.30 -15.59 -13.56
C ASN A 87 14.22 -14.05 -13.53
N ARG A 88 13.01 -13.49 -13.49
CA ARG A 88 12.80 -12.02 -13.39
C ARG A 88 13.03 -11.48 -11.97
N ALA A 89 12.87 -12.31 -10.95
CA ALA A 89 13.19 -12.00 -9.56
C ALA A 89 14.66 -12.18 -9.21
N ARG A 90 15.45 -12.75 -10.14
CA ARG A 90 16.87 -13.00 -9.93
C ARG A 90 17.63 -11.68 -9.80
N GLY A 91 18.42 -11.54 -8.74
CA GLY A 91 19.06 -10.28 -8.35
C GLY A 91 18.18 -9.35 -7.50
N TYR A 92 16.96 -9.78 -7.15
CA TYR A 92 16.04 -9.06 -6.26
C TYR A 92 15.55 -9.95 -5.10
N GLU A 93 16.27 -11.03 -4.77
CA GLU A 93 15.85 -12.04 -3.79
C GLU A 93 15.74 -11.48 -2.36
N ASN A 94 16.41 -10.38 -2.06
CA ASN A 94 16.34 -9.64 -0.79
C ASN A 94 15.20 -8.60 -0.76
N ARG A 95 14.47 -8.42 -1.87
CA ARG A 95 13.40 -7.42 -2.02
C ARG A 95 12.03 -8.09 -1.94
N PHE A 96 10.98 -7.26 -1.87
CA PHE A 96 9.60 -7.73 -1.77
C PHE A 96 8.92 -7.69 -3.13
N ASP A 97 7.90 -8.53 -3.31
CA ASP A 97 7.06 -8.48 -4.50
C ASP A 97 5.63 -8.10 -4.10
N SER A 98 4.83 -7.60 -5.03
CA SER A 98 3.40 -7.36 -4.80
C SER A 98 2.55 -7.82 -5.96
N LEU A 99 1.33 -8.26 -5.62
CA LEU A 99 0.33 -8.69 -6.56
C LEU A 99 -0.89 -7.78 -6.44
N GLY A 100 -1.28 -7.25 -7.59
CA GLY A 100 -2.50 -6.49 -7.79
C GLY A 100 -3.55 -7.25 -8.60
N TYR A 101 -4.81 -6.91 -8.35
CA TYR A 101 -5.96 -7.48 -9.05
C TYR A 101 -7.02 -6.41 -9.28
N TYR A 102 -7.48 -6.34 -10.53
CA TYR A 102 -8.65 -5.58 -10.92
C TYR A 102 -9.50 -6.41 -11.90
N GLU A 103 -10.82 -6.41 -11.73
CA GLU A 103 -11.72 -7.07 -12.66
C GLU A 103 -12.97 -6.24 -12.92
N CYS A 104 -13.28 -6.07 -14.20
CA CYS A 104 -14.55 -5.53 -14.66
C CYS A 104 -15.43 -6.67 -15.20
N VAL A 105 -16.69 -6.75 -14.76
CA VAL A 105 -17.59 -7.88 -15.05
C VAL A 105 -18.94 -7.40 -15.53
N PHE A 106 -19.42 -7.99 -16.62
CA PHE A 106 -20.84 -7.97 -16.96
C PHE A 106 -21.57 -9.06 -16.14
N PRO A 107 -22.70 -8.75 -15.46
CA PRO A 107 -23.32 -9.65 -14.48
C PRO A 107 -24.10 -10.82 -15.10
N SER A 108 -23.55 -11.51 -16.11
CA SER A 108 -24.22 -12.60 -16.84
C SER A 108 -24.72 -13.71 -15.92
N ASP A 109 -23.89 -14.14 -14.96
CA ASP A 109 -24.21 -15.29 -14.11
C ASP A 109 -25.38 -14.96 -13.17
N LYS A 110 -25.37 -13.74 -12.61
CA LYS A 110 -26.47 -13.23 -11.78
C LYS A 110 -27.74 -13.02 -12.61
N LEU A 111 -27.58 -12.51 -13.83
CA LEU A 111 -28.68 -12.25 -14.76
C LEU A 111 -29.36 -13.55 -15.21
N PHE A 112 -28.60 -14.57 -15.58
CA PHE A 112 -29.13 -15.87 -15.94
C PHE A 112 -29.81 -16.56 -14.77
N LEU A 113 -29.22 -16.51 -13.58
CA LEU A 113 -29.86 -17.03 -12.36
C LEU A 113 -31.17 -16.28 -12.05
N PHE A 114 -31.19 -14.96 -12.22
CA PHE A 114 -32.40 -14.16 -12.07
C PHE A 114 -33.51 -14.61 -13.04
N TYR A 115 -33.19 -14.87 -14.31
CA TYR A 115 -34.16 -15.38 -15.27
C TYR A 115 -34.65 -16.79 -14.94
N ASP A 116 -33.75 -17.69 -14.52
CA ASP A 116 -34.15 -19.04 -14.11
C ASP A 116 -35.13 -19.02 -12.94
N ILE A 117 -34.89 -18.17 -11.95
CA ILE A 117 -35.79 -18.00 -10.81
C ILE A 117 -37.12 -17.38 -11.26
N GLU A 118 -37.09 -16.39 -12.15
CA GLU A 118 -38.30 -15.77 -12.67
C GLU A 118 -39.17 -16.75 -13.45
N ASP A 119 -38.56 -17.69 -14.19
CA ASP A 119 -39.27 -18.73 -14.94
C ASP A 119 -39.75 -19.87 -14.01
N GLU A 120 -39.05 -20.13 -12.89
CA GLU A 120 -39.43 -21.15 -11.90
C GLU A 120 -40.61 -20.72 -11.01
N ILE A 121 -40.73 -19.43 -10.67
CA ILE A 121 -41.80 -18.92 -9.79
C ILE A 121 -43.22 -19.30 -10.28
N PRO A 122 -43.59 -19.08 -11.57
CA PRO A 122 -44.89 -19.52 -12.08
C PRO A 122 -45.13 -21.03 -11.95
N VAL A 123 -44.09 -21.84 -12.17
CA VAL A 123 -44.18 -23.32 -12.06
C VAL A 123 -44.47 -23.74 -10.62
N VAL A 124 -43.78 -23.13 -9.65
CA VAL A 124 -44.04 -23.38 -8.22
C VAL A 124 -45.44 -22.92 -7.82
N ARG A 125 -45.89 -21.74 -8.29
CA ARG A 125 -47.24 -21.23 -8.05
C ARG A 125 -48.31 -22.17 -8.61
N GLN A 126 -48.15 -22.67 -9.82
CA GLN A 126 -49.07 -23.63 -10.42
C GLN A 126 -49.15 -24.93 -9.59
N ARG A 127 -47.99 -25.45 -9.18
CA ARG A 127 -47.94 -26.66 -8.35
C ARG A 127 -48.59 -26.47 -6.98
N LEU A 128 -48.49 -25.27 -6.41
CA LEU A 128 -49.17 -24.91 -5.17
C LEU A 128 -50.69 -24.94 -5.35
N VAL A 129 -51.22 -24.41 -6.46
CA VAL A 129 -52.66 -24.52 -6.80
C VAL A 129 -53.10 -25.97 -6.97
N GLU A 130 -52.27 -26.83 -7.59
CA GLU A 130 -52.56 -28.27 -7.73
C GLU A 130 -52.62 -28.99 -6.38
N ILE A 131 -51.70 -28.66 -5.47
CA ILE A 131 -51.69 -29.21 -4.10
C ILE A 131 -52.94 -28.74 -3.34
N GLU A 132 -53.30 -27.45 -3.44
CA GLU A 132 -54.52 -26.91 -2.81
C GLU A 132 -55.78 -27.61 -3.29
N ALA A 133 -55.89 -27.87 -4.61
CA ALA A 133 -57.01 -28.60 -5.19
C ALA A 133 -57.07 -30.05 -4.67
N LYS A 134 -55.91 -30.74 -4.59
CA LYS A 134 -55.82 -32.10 -4.02
C LYS A 134 -56.21 -32.11 -2.55
N THR A 135 -55.73 -31.17 -1.75
CA THR A 135 -56.05 -31.06 -0.33
C THR A 135 -57.55 -30.79 -0.13
N ALA A 136 -58.16 -29.94 -0.96
CA ALA A 136 -59.61 -29.69 -0.92
C ALA A 136 -60.43 -30.94 -1.27
N ASP A 137 -60.03 -31.71 -2.28
CA ASP A 137 -60.69 -32.98 -2.65
C ASP A 137 -60.59 -34.02 -1.52
N ILE A 138 -59.41 -34.18 -0.92
CA ILE A 138 -59.22 -35.10 0.21
C ILE A 138 -60.06 -34.66 1.41
N ARG A 139 -60.05 -33.36 1.77
CA ARG A 139 -60.89 -32.83 2.85
C ARG A 139 -62.38 -33.06 2.59
N GLY A 140 -62.86 -32.82 1.37
CA GLY A 140 -64.25 -33.11 1.00
C GLY A 140 -64.63 -34.59 1.16
N LYS A 141 -63.72 -35.52 0.81
CA LYS A 141 -63.89 -36.96 1.06
C LYS A 141 -63.89 -37.30 2.56
N THR A 142 -63.02 -36.68 3.34
CA THR A 142 -62.98 -36.84 4.80
C THR A 142 -64.29 -36.40 5.44
N ASP A 143 -64.82 -35.24 5.05
CA ASP A 143 -66.08 -34.70 5.58
C ASP A 143 -67.29 -35.57 5.22
N LEU A 144 -67.33 -36.11 3.99
CA LEU A 144 -68.34 -37.10 3.59
C LEU A 144 -68.28 -38.36 4.46
N GLN A 145 -67.09 -38.94 4.67
CA GLN A 145 -66.94 -40.14 5.50
C GLN A 145 -67.21 -39.87 6.99
N ARG A 146 -66.89 -38.68 7.50
CA ARG A 146 -67.27 -38.25 8.85
C ARG A 146 -68.80 -38.14 8.99
N GLY A 147 -69.49 -37.57 8.01
CA GLY A 147 -70.96 -37.55 8.00
C GLY A 147 -71.57 -38.96 7.95
N GLU A 148 -70.94 -39.91 7.26
CA GLU A 148 -71.34 -41.32 7.29
C GLU A 148 -71.07 -41.98 8.66
N LEU A 149 -69.92 -41.70 9.27
CA LEU A 149 -69.60 -42.16 10.62
C LEU A 149 -70.67 -41.72 11.62
N GLU A 150 -71.03 -40.44 11.64
CA GLU A 150 -72.06 -39.90 12.53
C GLU A 150 -73.42 -40.60 12.35
N ARG A 151 -73.80 -40.88 11.10
CA ARG A 151 -75.03 -41.65 10.79
C ARG A 151 -74.95 -43.08 11.32
N PHE A 152 -73.82 -43.77 11.15
CA PHE A 152 -73.63 -45.12 11.67
C PHE A 152 -73.56 -45.16 13.19
N GLU A 153 -72.94 -44.18 13.84
CA GLU A 153 -72.97 -44.03 15.29
C GLU A 153 -74.41 -43.80 15.81
N GLY A 154 -75.19 -42.97 15.12
CA GLY A 154 -76.62 -42.78 15.40
C GLY A 154 -77.42 -44.08 15.30
N ARG A 155 -77.22 -44.85 14.22
CA ARG A 155 -77.85 -46.17 14.02
C ARG A 155 -77.43 -47.20 15.07
N ILE A 156 -76.17 -47.21 15.48
CA ILE A 156 -75.69 -48.07 16.56
C ILE A 156 -76.40 -47.74 17.87
N ARG A 157 -76.53 -46.44 18.22
CA ARG A 157 -77.28 -46.01 19.41
C ARG A 157 -78.76 -46.37 19.36
N GLU A 158 -79.36 -46.39 18.17
CA GLU A 158 -80.76 -46.78 17.97
C GLU A 158 -80.96 -48.29 18.09
N VAL A 159 -80.14 -49.10 17.42
CA VAL A 159 -80.15 -50.57 17.53
C VAL A 159 -79.81 -51.02 18.95
N GLN A 160 -78.89 -50.32 19.63
CA GLN A 160 -78.59 -50.59 21.04
C GLN A 160 -79.81 -50.31 21.93
N ARG A 161 -80.50 -49.16 21.75
CA ARG A 161 -81.76 -48.88 22.44
C ARG A 161 -82.86 -49.90 22.15
N GLU A 162 -82.91 -50.44 20.93
CA GLU A 162 -83.85 -51.50 20.53
C GLU A 162 -83.53 -52.84 21.25
N ILE A 163 -82.26 -53.22 21.33
CA ILE A 163 -81.79 -54.37 22.13
C ILE A 163 -82.13 -54.16 23.60
N ASP A 164 -81.81 -53.00 24.17
CA ASP A 164 -82.08 -52.67 25.58
C ASP A 164 -83.60 -52.70 25.89
N ARG A 165 -84.46 -52.31 24.93
CA ARG A 165 -85.92 -52.47 25.02
C ARG A 165 -86.37 -53.93 24.99
N TYR A 166 -85.79 -54.76 24.12
CA TYR A 166 -86.10 -56.19 24.08
C TYR A 166 -85.60 -56.93 25.33
N GLU A 167 -84.50 -56.48 25.94
CA GLU A 167 -83.93 -57.06 27.16
C GLU A 167 -84.65 -56.55 28.43
N SER A 168 -85.15 -55.30 28.47
CA SER A 168 -85.93 -54.73 29.58
C SER A 168 -87.42 -55.11 29.61
N ALA A 169 -87.95 -55.68 28.51
CA ALA A 169 -89.31 -56.23 28.46
C ALA A 169 -89.49 -57.52 29.27
N SER A 170 -88.48 -57.98 30.03
CA SER A 170 -88.52 -59.18 30.86
C SER A 170 -89.37 -59.01 32.13
N GLY A 171 -90.69 -59.02 31.99
CA GLY A 171 -91.65 -59.23 33.07
C GLY A 171 -92.13 -60.69 33.13
N LEU A 172 -92.60 -61.14 34.31
CA LEU A 172 -92.93 -62.53 34.70
C LEU A 172 -93.83 -63.37 33.73
N PHE A 173 -94.36 -62.80 32.64
CA PHE A 173 -95.10 -63.51 31.58
C PHE A 173 -94.78 -63.00 30.15
N SER A 174 -93.51 -62.72 29.87
CA SER A 174 -93.07 -62.35 28.51
C SER A 174 -92.07 -63.38 27.96
N HIS A 175 -92.38 -63.95 26.79
CA HIS A 175 -91.40 -64.71 26.02
C HIS A 175 -90.40 -63.73 25.42
N VAL A 176 -89.16 -63.72 25.93
CA VAL A 176 -88.04 -63.06 25.26
C VAL A 176 -87.97 -63.63 23.84
N ASN A 177 -88.20 -62.77 22.85
CA ASN A 177 -88.20 -63.18 21.45
C ASN A 177 -86.75 -63.36 20.98
N ALA A 178 -86.12 -64.46 21.41
CA ALA A 178 -84.68 -64.73 21.31
C ALA A 178 -84.13 -64.57 19.88
N ARG A 179 -84.97 -64.84 18.86
CA ARG A 179 -84.64 -64.66 17.45
C ARG A 179 -84.50 -63.18 17.06
N ALA A 180 -85.40 -62.32 17.54
CA ALA A 180 -85.35 -60.88 17.28
C ALA A 180 -84.14 -60.21 17.97
N THR A 181 -83.82 -60.61 19.21
CA THR A 181 -82.64 -60.12 19.94
C THR A 181 -81.34 -60.59 19.28
N ALA A 182 -81.28 -61.83 18.80
CA ALA A 182 -80.12 -62.36 18.07
C ALA A 182 -79.90 -61.63 16.73
N ASP A 183 -80.97 -61.38 15.96
CA ASP A 183 -80.90 -60.60 14.71
C ASP A 183 -80.47 -59.14 14.96
N ALA A 184 -80.96 -58.51 16.03
CA ALA A 184 -80.55 -57.17 16.42
C ALA A 184 -79.06 -57.11 16.85
N LYS A 185 -78.58 -58.11 17.61
CA LYS A 185 -77.15 -58.24 17.96
C LYS A 185 -76.28 -58.49 16.73
N ALA A 186 -76.74 -59.28 15.75
CA ALA A 186 -76.04 -59.48 14.49
C ALA A 186 -75.97 -58.17 13.65
N LYS A 187 -77.06 -57.39 13.61
CA LYS A 187 -77.09 -56.06 12.98
C LYS A 187 -76.14 -55.08 13.68
N LEU A 188 -76.11 -55.08 15.02
CA LEU A 188 -75.20 -54.26 15.82
C LEU A 188 -73.73 -54.60 15.52
N ASN A 189 -73.37 -55.88 15.48
CA ASN A 189 -72.00 -56.31 15.18
C ASN A 189 -71.57 -55.93 13.76
N ARG A 190 -72.47 -56.06 12.77
CA ARG A 190 -72.20 -55.59 11.40
C ARG A 190 -72.03 -54.07 11.33
N ALA A 191 -72.85 -53.32 12.07
CA ALA A 191 -72.75 -51.87 12.16
C ALA A 191 -71.45 -51.42 12.86
N LYS A 192 -71.05 -52.09 13.96
CA LYS A 192 -69.78 -51.85 14.66
C LYS A 192 -68.57 -52.14 13.78
N LYS A 193 -68.59 -53.24 13.01
CA LYS A 193 -67.53 -53.56 12.06
C LYS A 193 -67.41 -52.47 10.98
N LYS A 194 -68.53 -52.09 10.37
CA LYS A 194 -68.56 -51.02 9.35
C LYS A 194 -68.16 -49.66 9.91
N LEU A 195 -68.48 -49.37 11.17
CA LEU A 195 -68.01 -48.17 11.87
C LEU A 195 -66.48 -48.20 12.05
N SER A 196 -65.91 -49.34 12.43
CA SER A 196 -64.46 -49.51 12.55
C SER A 196 -63.75 -49.28 11.22
N ASP A 197 -64.25 -49.89 10.15
CA ASP A 197 -63.70 -49.73 8.79
C ASP A 197 -63.76 -48.26 8.32
N LEU A 198 -64.85 -47.55 8.62
CA LEU A 198 -64.99 -46.12 8.33
C LEU A 198 -64.05 -45.25 9.18
N LYS A 199 -63.81 -45.60 10.45
CA LYS A 199 -62.87 -44.86 11.33
C LYS A 199 -61.44 -44.98 10.81
N GLU A 200 -61.04 -46.18 10.37
CA GLU A 200 -59.75 -46.40 9.74
C GLU A 200 -59.64 -45.65 8.39
N GLY A 201 -60.72 -45.63 7.59
CA GLY A 201 -60.80 -44.84 6.36
C GLY A 201 -60.60 -43.34 6.58
N VAL A 202 -61.29 -42.77 7.57
CA VAL A 202 -61.15 -41.34 7.94
C VAL A 202 -59.75 -41.04 8.45
N PHE A 203 -59.19 -41.88 9.34
CA PHE A 203 -57.82 -41.71 9.84
C PHE A 203 -56.78 -41.71 8.70
N ASN A 204 -56.91 -42.62 7.73
CA ASN A 204 -56.03 -42.67 6.56
C ASN A 204 -56.17 -41.42 5.66
N LEU A 205 -57.39 -40.88 5.51
CA LEU A 205 -57.60 -39.63 4.78
C LEU A 205 -57.02 -38.43 5.55
N GLU A 206 -57.13 -38.39 6.87
CA GLU A 206 -56.54 -37.34 7.72
C GLU A 206 -55.01 -37.30 7.61
N ILE A 207 -54.35 -38.47 7.60
CA ILE A 207 -52.90 -38.55 7.32
C ILE A 207 -52.58 -37.95 5.96
N ARG A 208 -53.34 -38.30 4.91
CA ARG A 208 -53.12 -37.77 3.56
C ARG A 208 -53.38 -36.26 3.45
N VAL A 209 -54.32 -35.72 4.22
CA VAL A 209 -54.51 -34.25 4.34
C VAL A 209 -53.27 -33.63 4.98
N SER A 210 -52.77 -34.21 6.08
CA SER A 210 -51.57 -33.73 6.76
C SER A 210 -50.34 -33.75 5.85
N ASP A 211 -50.14 -34.82 5.08
CA ASP A 211 -49.02 -34.95 4.13
C ASP A 211 -49.11 -33.89 3.02
N ALA A 212 -50.31 -33.67 2.47
CA ALA A 212 -50.54 -32.67 1.43
C ALA A 212 -50.40 -31.22 1.96
N GLU A 213 -50.78 -30.98 3.22
CA GLU A 213 -50.55 -29.70 3.91
C GLU A 213 -49.07 -29.43 4.16
N GLU A 214 -48.28 -30.45 4.48
CA GLU A 214 -46.84 -30.31 4.63
C GLU A 214 -46.15 -30.08 3.27
N GLU A 215 -46.57 -30.79 2.21
CA GLU A 215 -46.11 -30.53 0.83
C GLU A 215 -46.40 -29.08 0.43
N LYS A 216 -47.60 -28.56 0.76
CA LYS A 216 -47.98 -27.16 0.56
C LYS A 216 -47.02 -26.21 1.29
N ARG A 217 -46.76 -26.42 2.58
CA ARG A 217 -45.85 -25.56 3.37
C ARG A 217 -44.43 -25.55 2.81
N VAL A 218 -43.92 -26.69 2.35
CA VAL A 218 -42.58 -26.78 1.73
C VAL A 218 -42.55 -25.96 0.44
N MET A 219 -43.59 -26.04 -0.39
CA MET A 219 -43.70 -25.25 -1.62
C MET A 219 -43.86 -23.75 -1.36
N GLU A 220 -44.65 -23.35 -0.35
CA GLU A 220 -44.78 -21.95 0.09
C GLU A 220 -43.42 -21.38 0.53
N ARG A 221 -42.68 -22.11 1.37
CA ARG A 221 -41.32 -21.70 1.78
C ARG A 221 -40.36 -21.63 0.60
N LYS A 222 -40.48 -22.54 -0.38
CA LYS A 222 -39.67 -22.49 -1.61
C LYS A 222 -40.00 -21.23 -2.41
N LEU A 223 -41.28 -20.89 -2.57
CA LEU A 223 -41.72 -19.68 -3.26
C LEU A 223 -41.18 -18.42 -2.57
N GLU A 224 -41.34 -18.31 -1.25
CA GLU A 224 -40.80 -17.18 -0.47
C GLU A 224 -39.28 -17.02 -0.65
N ARG A 225 -38.53 -18.13 -0.62
CA ARG A 225 -37.09 -18.12 -0.85
C ARG A 225 -36.72 -17.67 -2.26
N LEU A 226 -37.45 -18.15 -3.28
CA LEU A 226 -37.23 -17.75 -4.67
C LEU A 226 -37.55 -16.27 -4.89
N GLU A 227 -38.65 -15.76 -4.33
CA GLU A 227 -39.02 -14.34 -4.42
C GLU A 227 -38.00 -13.44 -3.70
N ALA A 228 -37.53 -13.85 -2.51
CA ALA A 228 -36.48 -13.13 -1.79
C ALA A 228 -35.15 -13.12 -2.57
N LEU A 229 -34.75 -14.26 -3.15
CA LEU A 229 -33.54 -14.38 -3.97
C LEU A 229 -33.66 -13.57 -5.27
N LYS A 230 -34.82 -13.59 -5.93
CA LYS A 230 -35.12 -12.75 -7.11
C LYS A 230 -34.90 -11.27 -6.80
N ASN A 231 -35.49 -10.78 -5.71
CA ASN A 231 -35.36 -9.38 -5.30
C ASN A 231 -33.91 -9.01 -4.93
N LYS A 232 -33.21 -9.93 -4.26
CA LYS A 232 -31.79 -9.77 -3.93
C LYS A 232 -30.94 -9.66 -5.20
N LEU A 233 -31.10 -10.59 -6.15
CA LEU A 233 -30.34 -10.59 -7.40
C LEU A 233 -30.64 -9.35 -8.24
N LEU A 234 -31.91 -8.95 -8.36
CA LEU A 234 -32.27 -7.73 -9.08
C LEU A 234 -31.54 -6.52 -8.48
N ARG A 235 -31.56 -6.37 -7.16
CA ARG A 235 -30.84 -5.29 -6.48
C ARG A 235 -29.33 -5.36 -6.71
N GLU A 236 -28.73 -6.55 -6.69
CA GLU A 236 -27.29 -6.70 -6.95
C GLU A 236 -26.90 -6.43 -8.41
N ILE A 237 -27.83 -6.58 -9.35
CA ILE A 237 -27.64 -6.26 -10.78
C ILE A 237 -27.83 -4.75 -11.02
N THR A 238 -28.85 -4.14 -10.40
CA THR A 238 -29.19 -2.73 -10.60
C THR A 238 -28.46 -1.77 -9.66
N THR A 239 -27.87 -2.25 -8.57
CA THR A 239 -27.10 -1.44 -7.62
C THR A 239 -25.92 -2.25 -7.08
N PRO A 240 -24.92 -2.58 -7.91
CA PRO A 240 -23.77 -3.38 -7.49
C PRO A 240 -22.88 -2.67 -6.48
N THR A 241 -22.31 -3.43 -5.55
CA THR A 241 -21.28 -2.92 -4.63
C THR A 241 -19.92 -2.99 -5.29
N ASN A 242 -19.56 -1.93 -6.02
CA ASN A 242 -18.26 -1.83 -6.68
C ASN A 242 -17.16 -1.46 -5.67
N THR A 243 -15.97 -2.02 -5.88
CA THR A 243 -14.77 -1.77 -5.07
C THR A 243 -13.61 -1.31 -5.96
N ARG A 244 -12.42 -1.10 -5.38
CA ARG A 244 -11.23 -0.67 -6.13
C ARG A 244 -10.66 -1.78 -7.01
N SER A 245 -10.89 -3.04 -6.62
CA SER A 245 -10.39 -4.26 -7.29
C SER A 245 -11.47 -4.96 -8.12
N TYR A 246 -12.74 -4.56 -7.99
CA TYR A 246 -13.86 -5.21 -8.65
C TYR A 246 -14.93 -4.20 -9.08
N HIS A 247 -15.27 -4.22 -10.37
CA HIS A 247 -16.32 -3.40 -10.94
C HIS A 247 -17.33 -4.27 -11.68
N GLN A 248 -18.59 -4.24 -11.26
CA GLN A 248 -19.70 -4.85 -11.99
C GLN A 248 -20.46 -3.76 -12.74
N ILE A 249 -20.75 -4.00 -14.02
CA ILE A 249 -21.61 -3.12 -14.81
C ILE A 249 -23.03 -3.12 -14.22
N GLU A 250 -23.51 -1.93 -13.89
CA GLU A 250 -24.88 -1.70 -13.44
C GLU A 250 -25.84 -1.79 -14.62
N LEU A 251 -26.93 -2.55 -14.47
CA LEU A 251 -28.00 -2.63 -15.46
C LEU A 251 -29.29 -2.05 -14.90
N SER A 252 -29.97 -1.23 -15.69
CA SER A 252 -31.33 -0.77 -15.40
C SER A 252 -32.34 -1.93 -15.47
N GLU A 253 -33.49 -1.77 -14.81
CA GLU A 253 -34.57 -2.77 -14.89
C GLU A 253 -35.13 -2.92 -16.31
N GLU A 254 -34.99 -1.91 -17.17
CA GLU A 254 -35.35 -1.99 -18.60
C GLU A 254 -34.36 -2.87 -19.36
N GLU A 255 -33.06 -2.63 -19.22
CA GLU A 255 -32.01 -3.48 -19.82
C GLU A 255 -32.14 -4.93 -19.35
N VAL A 256 -32.38 -5.17 -18.05
CA VAL A 256 -32.60 -6.52 -17.51
C VAL A 256 -33.80 -7.21 -18.19
N ARG A 257 -34.87 -6.49 -18.50
CA ARG A 257 -36.03 -7.06 -19.19
C ARG A 257 -35.76 -7.32 -20.67
N ASP A 258 -35.06 -6.41 -21.35
CA ASP A 258 -34.77 -6.54 -22.78
C ASP A 258 -33.74 -7.63 -23.06
N LEU A 259 -32.71 -7.75 -22.23
CA LEU A 259 -31.69 -8.80 -22.31
C LEU A 259 -32.26 -10.21 -22.15
N LYS A 260 -33.42 -10.36 -21.49
CA LYS A 260 -34.11 -11.66 -21.37
C LYS A 260 -34.50 -12.21 -22.74
N LYS A 261 -34.87 -11.35 -23.69
CA LYS A 261 -35.27 -11.74 -25.05
C LYS A 261 -34.10 -12.34 -25.83
N SER A 262 -32.88 -11.92 -25.52
CA SER A 262 -31.63 -12.39 -26.15
C SER A 262 -30.81 -13.32 -25.24
N ARG A 263 -31.45 -13.97 -24.26
CA ARG A 263 -30.77 -14.79 -23.23
C ARG A 263 -29.79 -15.83 -23.81
N GLU A 264 -30.18 -16.52 -24.89
CA GLU A 264 -29.33 -17.53 -25.52
C GLU A 264 -28.16 -16.91 -26.32
N ASP A 265 -28.39 -15.77 -26.96
CA ASP A 265 -27.33 -15.05 -27.68
C ASP A 265 -26.26 -14.55 -26.70
N LEU A 266 -26.69 -14.05 -25.53
CA LEU A 266 -25.78 -13.53 -24.49
C LEU A 266 -24.76 -14.54 -24.01
N LYS A 267 -25.02 -15.85 -24.08
CA LYS A 267 -24.03 -16.87 -23.68
C LYS A 267 -22.83 -16.94 -24.61
N ASN A 268 -23.00 -16.53 -25.87
CA ASN A 268 -21.99 -16.65 -26.91
C ASN A 268 -21.30 -15.32 -27.23
N LEU A 269 -21.92 -14.20 -26.88
CA LEU A 269 -21.35 -12.86 -27.08
C LEU A 269 -20.22 -12.58 -26.09
N SER A 270 -19.31 -11.70 -26.49
CA SER A 270 -18.25 -11.20 -25.63
C SER A 270 -18.77 -10.05 -24.79
N PHE A 271 -18.05 -9.73 -23.72
CA PHE A 271 -18.32 -8.55 -22.92
C PHE A 271 -18.41 -7.30 -23.80
N LEU A 272 -17.45 -7.08 -24.71
CA LEU A 272 -17.45 -5.94 -25.62
C LEU A 272 -18.68 -5.95 -26.55
N GLU A 273 -19.03 -7.10 -27.14
CA GLU A 273 -20.21 -7.20 -28.01
C GLU A 273 -21.52 -6.94 -27.27
N ILE A 274 -21.64 -7.41 -26.02
CA ILE A 274 -22.81 -7.14 -25.17
C ILE A 274 -22.92 -5.63 -24.92
N MET A 275 -21.81 -4.98 -24.54
CA MET A 275 -21.79 -3.54 -24.27
C MET A 275 -22.08 -2.70 -25.53
N LYS A 276 -21.64 -3.15 -26.71
CA LYS A 276 -22.01 -2.56 -28.00
C LYS A 276 -23.51 -2.66 -28.28
N LYS A 277 -24.14 -3.81 -27.99
CA LYS A 277 -25.59 -3.97 -28.16
C LYS A 277 -26.40 -3.08 -27.22
N LEU A 278 -25.84 -2.74 -26.06
CA LEU A 278 -26.44 -1.83 -25.09
C LEU A 278 -26.13 -0.34 -25.36
N ASP A 279 -25.40 -0.01 -26.43
CA ASP A 279 -24.92 1.35 -26.72
C ASP A 279 -24.05 1.95 -25.59
N ARG A 280 -23.27 1.10 -24.92
CA ARG A 280 -22.42 1.45 -23.76
C ARG A 280 -20.95 1.10 -23.99
N GLU A 281 -20.49 1.14 -25.24
CA GLU A 281 -19.11 0.83 -25.62
C GLU A 281 -18.09 1.75 -24.92
N ASP A 282 -18.38 3.05 -24.77
CA ASP A 282 -17.47 3.97 -24.08
C ASP A 282 -17.31 3.65 -22.59
N GLU A 283 -18.38 3.18 -21.95
CA GLU A 283 -18.32 2.74 -20.54
C GLU A 283 -17.49 1.46 -20.40
N TYR A 284 -17.61 0.52 -21.35
CA TYR A 284 -16.75 -0.65 -21.39
C TYR A 284 -15.27 -0.26 -21.42
N PHE A 285 -14.86 0.63 -22.33
CA PHE A 285 -13.47 1.04 -22.44
C PHE A 285 -12.98 1.83 -21.23
N ARG A 286 -13.84 2.68 -20.66
CA ARG A 286 -13.55 3.44 -19.44
C ARG A 286 -13.17 2.54 -18.27
N TRP A 287 -13.80 1.37 -18.14
CA TRP A 287 -13.55 0.46 -17.02
C TRP A 287 -12.61 -0.71 -17.36
N THR A 288 -12.11 -0.82 -18.58
CA THR A 288 -11.23 -1.94 -18.98
C THR A 288 -9.89 -1.47 -19.53
N HIS A 289 -9.91 -0.57 -20.53
CA HIS A 289 -8.71 -0.14 -21.26
C HIS A 289 -8.12 1.15 -20.70
N SER A 290 -8.96 2.13 -20.34
CA SER A 290 -8.51 3.40 -19.74
C SER A 290 -7.64 3.23 -18.49
N PRO A 291 -7.96 2.35 -17.52
CA PRO A 291 -7.13 2.18 -16.32
C PRO A 291 -5.70 1.71 -16.62
N ILE A 292 -5.51 1.00 -17.74
CA ILE A 292 -4.18 0.59 -18.22
C ILE A 292 -3.47 1.82 -18.78
N ASN A 293 -4.10 2.53 -19.73
CA ASN A 293 -3.48 3.69 -20.40
C ASN A 293 -3.11 4.82 -19.45
N GLU A 294 -3.94 5.05 -18.43
CA GLU A 294 -3.75 6.10 -17.44
C GLU A 294 -2.72 5.71 -16.36
N GLY A 295 -2.29 4.44 -16.32
CA GLY A 295 -1.35 3.95 -15.31
C GLY A 295 -2.00 3.64 -13.96
N ASP A 296 -3.33 3.73 -13.84
CA ASP A 296 -4.07 3.43 -12.61
C ASP A 296 -3.81 2.00 -12.11
N VAL A 297 -3.58 1.06 -13.03
CA VAL A 297 -3.24 -0.33 -12.72
C VAL A 297 -1.91 -0.46 -11.95
N ILE A 298 -0.95 0.46 -12.14
CA ILE A 298 0.35 0.43 -11.44
C ILE A 298 0.15 0.65 -9.93
N PHE A 299 -0.83 1.47 -9.55
CA PHE A 299 -1.13 1.80 -8.16
C PHE A 299 -2.09 0.82 -7.49
N ASN A 300 -2.44 -0.26 -8.19
CA ASN A 300 -3.38 -1.27 -7.74
C ASN A 300 -2.68 -2.62 -7.51
N PRO A 301 -1.47 -2.60 -6.92
CA PRO A 301 -1.39 -2.76 -5.47
C PRO A 301 -0.93 -1.48 -4.76
N MET A 302 -1.20 -1.43 -3.45
CA MET A 302 -1.10 -0.29 -2.52
C MET A 302 0.27 0.40 -2.38
N LEU A 303 0.84 0.86 -3.48
CA LEU A 303 2.07 1.62 -3.50
C LEU A 303 1.76 3.11 -3.39
N ASN A 304 2.47 3.77 -2.48
CA ASN A 304 2.51 5.21 -2.39
C ASN A 304 3.71 5.74 -3.21
N TYR A 305 3.91 5.22 -4.42
CA TYR A 305 4.97 5.73 -5.32
C TYR A 305 4.71 7.15 -5.84
N ARG A 306 3.65 7.81 -5.36
CA ARG A 306 3.43 9.24 -5.60
C ARG A 306 4.42 10.14 -4.84
N HIS A 307 5.27 9.61 -3.97
CA HIS A 307 6.12 10.41 -3.08
C HIS A 307 7.61 10.05 -3.12
N ALA A 308 8.16 9.74 -4.29
CA ALA A 308 9.62 9.80 -4.42
C ALA A 308 10.14 11.23 -4.21
N ILE A 309 9.43 12.28 -4.67
CA ILE A 309 9.92 13.66 -4.56
C ILE A 309 8.79 14.68 -4.26
N GLU A 310 7.95 14.39 -3.28
CA GLU A 310 7.27 15.48 -2.54
C GLU A 310 7.79 15.51 -1.11
N ASN A 311 9.11 15.40 -0.95
CA ASN A 311 9.73 15.96 0.24
C ASN A 311 10.05 17.42 -0.06
N THR A 312 9.34 18.32 0.61
CA THR A 312 9.55 19.78 0.60
C THR A 312 11.00 20.22 0.90
N MET A 313 11.87 19.29 1.32
CA MET A 313 13.31 19.51 1.49
C MET A 313 14.10 19.34 0.17
N THR A 314 13.71 18.43 -0.73
CA THR A 314 14.46 18.14 -1.97
C THR A 314 14.28 19.25 -3.00
N SER A 315 13.13 19.94 -3.05
CA SER A 315 12.88 20.99 -4.06
C SER A 315 13.91 22.12 -4.06
N LYS A 316 14.62 22.35 -2.94
CA LYS A 316 15.67 23.37 -2.82
C LYS A 316 17.05 22.90 -3.32
N TYR A 317 17.26 21.59 -3.46
CA TYR A 317 18.57 21.00 -3.76
C TYR A 317 18.58 20.18 -5.07
N ILE A 318 17.42 20.01 -5.73
CA ILE A 318 17.28 19.29 -7.00
C ILE A 318 18.27 19.81 -8.04
N ASP A 319 18.37 21.13 -8.20
CA ASP A 319 19.24 21.74 -9.20
C ASP A 319 20.71 21.37 -8.96
N ILE A 320 21.17 21.49 -7.70
CA ILE A 320 22.54 21.12 -7.31
C ILE A 320 22.79 19.64 -7.58
N LEU A 321 21.89 18.75 -7.14
CA LEU A 321 22.05 17.31 -7.31
C LEU A 321 22.02 16.88 -8.78
N ASN A 322 21.20 17.55 -9.61
CA ASN A 322 21.15 17.34 -11.06
C ASN A 322 22.43 17.83 -11.75
N ASP A 323 22.97 18.98 -11.36
CA ASP A 323 24.21 19.54 -11.92
C ASP A 323 25.43 18.63 -11.66
N TYR A 324 25.48 17.98 -10.50
CA TYR A 324 26.50 16.97 -10.19
C TYR A 324 26.20 15.58 -10.78
N GLY A 325 25.05 15.40 -11.44
CA GLY A 325 24.66 14.17 -12.12
C GLY A 325 24.24 13.03 -11.19
N PHE A 326 23.75 13.37 -9.98
CA PHE A 326 23.16 12.42 -9.03
C PHE A 326 21.68 12.19 -9.28
N LEU A 327 20.99 13.16 -9.87
CA LEU A 327 19.60 13.05 -10.25
C LEU A 327 19.45 13.22 -11.76
N THR A 328 18.48 12.52 -12.32
CA THR A 328 17.96 12.79 -13.65
C THR A 328 16.58 13.42 -13.53
N ILE A 329 16.20 14.28 -14.46
CA ILE A 329 14.91 14.98 -14.43
C ILE A 329 14.17 14.70 -15.75
N ASP A 330 12.88 14.39 -15.68
CA ASP A 330 12.02 14.19 -16.85
C ASP A 330 11.67 15.52 -17.56
N ALA A 331 11.00 15.41 -18.70
CA ALA A 331 10.60 16.58 -19.49
C ALA A 331 9.63 17.54 -18.76
N GLN A 332 9.05 17.12 -17.63
CA GLN A 332 8.14 17.92 -16.81
C GLN A 332 8.82 18.49 -15.56
N GLY A 333 10.12 18.27 -15.36
CA GLY A 333 10.84 18.77 -14.19
C GLY A 333 10.78 17.84 -12.97
N ASN A 334 10.26 16.61 -13.12
CA ASN A 334 10.22 15.63 -12.03
C ASN A 334 11.51 14.82 -12.00
N VAL A 335 12.05 14.58 -10.82
CA VAL A 335 13.22 13.71 -10.65
C VAL A 335 12.84 12.27 -11.02
N VAL A 336 13.70 11.65 -11.83
CA VAL A 336 13.70 10.24 -12.18
C VAL A 336 14.83 9.60 -11.38
N ASN A 337 14.49 8.65 -10.51
CA ASN A 337 15.47 7.90 -9.73
C ASN A 337 15.49 6.43 -10.19
N GLU A 338 16.52 6.05 -10.94
CA GLU A 338 16.68 4.70 -11.50
C GLU A 338 16.85 3.62 -10.42
N GLU A 339 17.44 3.96 -9.27
CA GLU A 339 17.63 3.01 -8.16
C GLU A 339 16.35 2.80 -7.36
N GLU A 340 15.46 3.79 -7.42
CA GLU A 340 14.12 3.67 -6.90
C GLU A 340 13.21 2.87 -7.84
N LYS A 341 13.60 2.54 -9.08
CA LYS A 341 12.74 1.67 -9.88
C LYS A 341 12.75 0.25 -9.33
N PHE A 342 11.56 -0.34 -9.23
CA PHE A 342 11.46 -1.76 -8.90
C PHE A 342 11.93 -2.61 -10.09
N GLY A 343 12.30 -3.85 -9.82
CA GLY A 343 12.97 -4.72 -10.79
C GLY A 343 12.15 -4.92 -12.06
N HIS A 344 10.96 -5.52 -11.93
CA HIS A 344 10.10 -5.82 -13.09
C HIS A 344 8.64 -5.50 -12.80
N PHE A 345 7.94 -4.95 -13.79
CA PHE A 345 6.49 -4.85 -13.84
C PHE A 345 5.92 -5.87 -14.83
N ILE A 346 4.86 -6.58 -14.46
CA ILE A 346 4.14 -7.44 -15.40
C ILE A 346 2.64 -7.17 -15.24
N ALA A 347 2.01 -6.63 -16.28
CA ALA A 347 0.56 -6.60 -16.39
C ALA A 347 0.08 -7.81 -17.20
N VAL A 348 -0.81 -8.61 -16.63
CA VAL A 348 -1.47 -9.72 -17.32
C VAL A 348 -2.94 -9.38 -17.49
N LEU A 349 -3.34 -9.17 -18.74
CA LEU A 349 -4.72 -8.95 -19.14
C LEU A 349 -5.36 -10.30 -19.46
N SER A 350 -6.41 -10.68 -18.74
CA SER A 350 -7.05 -11.99 -18.85
C SER A 350 -8.53 -11.83 -19.19
N THR A 351 -8.89 -12.19 -20.42
CA THR A 351 -10.27 -12.17 -20.95
C THR A 351 -10.36 -12.97 -22.24
N ARG A 352 -11.56 -13.20 -22.77
CA ARG A 352 -11.73 -13.77 -24.12
C ARG A 352 -11.10 -12.86 -25.19
N ALA A 353 -10.46 -13.44 -26.20
CA ALA A 353 -9.65 -12.71 -27.18
C ALA A 353 -10.36 -11.52 -27.88
N ASP A 354 -11.65 -11.61 -28.13
CA ASP A 354 -12.46 -10.59 -28.81
C ASP A 354 -12.85 -9.40 -27.92
N ASN A 355 -12.57 -9.47 -26.62
CA ASN A 355 -12.67 -8.33 -25.71
C ASN A 355 -11.45 -7.39 -25.83
N PHE A 356 -10.36 -7.79 -26.47
CA PHE A 356 -9.20 -6.92 -26.64
C PHE A 356 -9.38 -5.94 -27.82
N ASP A 357 -9.18 -4.65 -27.56
CA ASP A 357 -8.99 -3.63 -28.59
C ASP A 357 -7.56 -3.09 -28.54
N ASP A 358 -6.70 -3.62 -29.40
CA ASP A 358 -5.28 -3.26 -29.47
C ASP A 358 -5.01 -1.81 -29.86
N GLY A 359 -5.94 -1.15 -30.54
CA GLY A 359 -5.81 0.28 -30.87
C GLY A 359 -6.04 1.17 -29.65
N ARG A 360 -6.90 0.72 -28.73
CA ARG A 360 -7.22 1.42 -27.48
C ARG A 360 -6.37 0.98 -26.29
N LEU A 361 -5.84 -0.24 -26.28
CA LEU A 361 -4.75 -0.61 -25.37
C LEU A 361 -3.53 0.13 -25.88
N GLY A 362 -3.06 1.17 -25.18
CA GLY A 362 -2.01 2.10 -25.60
C GLY A 362 -0.65 1.50 -25.99
N GLY A 363 -0.54 0.17 -26.06
CA GLY A 363 0.54 -0.57 -26.68
C GLY A 363 1.87 -0.24 -26.01
N GLY A 364 2.83 0.20 -26.81
CA GLY A 364 4.15 0.62 -26.31
C GLY A 364 4.09 1.80 -25.33
N ALA A 365 3.08 2.68 -25.41
CA ALA A 365 3.03 3.88 -24.58
C ALA A 365 2.91 3.57 -23.08
N PHE A 366 2.13 2.54 -22.71
CA PHE A 366 2.06 2.09 -21.32
C PHE A 366 3.38 1.48 -20.87
N LYS A 367 3.97 0.57 -21.68
CA LYS A 367 5.27 -0.04 -21.38
C LYS A 367 6.34 1.05 -21.18
N THR A 368 6.43 2.00 -22.10
CA THR A 368 7.35 3.15 -22.03
C THR A 368 7.13 3.96 -20.75
N MET A 369 5.88 4.34 -20.45
CA MET A 369 5.56 5.10 -19.24
C MET A 369 5.95 4.36 -17.96
N VAL A 370 5.72 3.04 -17.89
CA VAL A 370 6.12 2.21 -16.74
C VAL A 370 7.65 2.13 -16.64
N THR A 371 8.35 1.86 -17.74
CA THR A 371 9.81 1.73 -17.75
C THR A 371 10.53 3.04 -17.46
N GLU A 372 9.96 4.17 -17.87
CA GLU A 372 10.53 5.49 -17.62
C GLU A 372 10.43 5.89 -16.15
N ARG A 373 9.35 5.49 -15.46
CA ARG A 373 9.00 6.08 -14.15
C ARG A 373 9.02 5.11 -12.97
N PHE A 374 8.78 3.83 -13.19
CA PHE A 374 8.39 2.92 -12.10
C PHE A 374 9.23 1.64 -12.05
N ALA A 375 9.51 1.01 -13.19
CA ALA A 375 10.17 -0.29 -13.26
C ALA A 375 11.39 -0.27 -14.18
N LYS A 376 12.41 -1.09 -13.91
CA LYS A 376 13.56 -1.24 -14.83
C LYS A 376 13.15 -1.92 -16.13
N ASP A 377 12.21 -2.87 -16.07
CA ASP A 377 11.55 -3.45 -17.23
C ASP A 377 10.06 -3.66 -16.97
N ALA A 378 9.25 -3.65 -18.03
CA ALA A 378 7.81 -3.81 -17.95
C ALA A 378 7.26 -4.66 -19.09
N ASP A 379 6.41 -5.62 -18.78
CA ASP A 379 5.72 -6.45 -19.77
C ASP A 379 4.20 -6.30 -19.66
N VAL A 380 3.53 -6.31 -20.81
CA VAL A 380 2.06 -6.39 -20.91
C VAL A 380 1.72 -7.66 -21.66
N LEU A 381 1.15 -8.63 -20.95
CA LEU A 381 0.77 -9.93 -21.45
C LEU A 381 -0.74 -9.98 -21.65
N LYS A 382 -1.18 -10.56 -22.76
CA LYS A 382 -2.59 -10.81 -23.06
C LYS A 382 -2.83 -12.31 -23.03
N LEU A 383 -3.71 -12.75 -22.15
CA LEU A 383 -4.13 -14.12 -22.00
C LEU A 383 -5.55 -14.26 -22.54
N ASP A 384 -5.69 -15.05 -23.60
CA ASP A 384 -7.01 -15.49 -24.07
C ASP A 384 -7.57 -16.52 -23.08
N ALA A 385 -8.58 -16.10 -22.34
CA ALA A 385 -9.29 -16.89 -21.35
C ALA A 385 -10.77 -17.03 -21.75
N PRO A 386 -11.14 -18.08 -22.53
CA PRO A 386 -12.51 -18.28 -22.99
C PRO A 386 -13.55 -18.37 -21.87
N ALA A 387 -13.15 -18.86 -20.70
CA ALA A 387 -13.99 -18.91 -19.49
C ALA A 387 -14.40 -17.50 -18.98
N ARG A 388 -13.71 -16.45 -19.42
CA ARG A 388 -13.95 -15.04 -19.10
C ARG A 388 -14.58 -14.30 -20.28
N ALA A 389 -15.60 -14.91 -20.89
CA ALA A 389 -16.35 -14.29 -21.98
C ALA A 389 -16.94 -12.92 -21.58
N HIS A 390 -17.40 -12.79 -20.34
CA HIS A 390 -18.14 -11.63 -19.83
C HIS A 390 -17.38 -10.83 -18.76
N SER A 391 -16.06 -11.03 -18.63
CA SER A 391 -15.24 -10.25 -17.72
C SER A 391 -13.88 -9.90 -18.31
N PHE A 392 -13.31 -8.80 -17.84
CA PHE A 392 -11.99 -8.32 -18.18
C PHE A 392 -11.18 -8.18 -16.90
N ALA A 393 -10.19 -9.05 -16.71
CA ALA A 393 -9.34 -9.06 -15.53
C ALA A 393 -7.93 -8.53 -15.85
N ILE A 394 -7.33 -7.85 -14.88
CA ILE A 394 -5.99 -7.31 -14.93
C ILE A 394 -5.28 -7.76 -13.66
N TYR A 395 -4.17 -8.46 -13.84
CA TYR A 395 -3.23 -8.78 -12.78
C TYR A 395 -1.99 -7.92 -12.94
N THR A 396 -1.45 -7.39 -11.84
CA THR A 396 -0.19 -6.66 -11.88
C THR A 396 0.79 -7.28 -10.91
N LEU A 397 1.92 -7.72 -11.42
CA LEU A 397 3.02 -8.25 -10.62
C LEU A 397 4.13 -7.21 -10.60
N MET A 398 4.56 -6.87 -9.40
CA MET A 398 5.63 -5.90 -9.18
C MET A 398 6.71 -6.64 -8.44
N ILE A 399 7.83 -6.87 -9.10
CA ILE A 399 8.92 -7.71 -8.62
C ILE A 399 10.09 -6.81 -8.21
N GLY A 400 10.68 -7.09 -7.05
CA GLY A 400 11.84 -6.36 -6.56
C GLY A 400 11.52 -4.96 -6.02
N LEU A 401 10.38 -4.83 -5.33
CA LEU A 401 9.99 -3.64 -4.59
C LEU A 401 10.88 -3.45 -3.36
N GLN A 402 11.33 -2.22 -3.16
CA GLN A 402 11.91 -1.78 -1.90
C GLN A 402 10.81 -1.07 -1.11
N PRO A 403 10.20 -1.71 -0.09
CA PRO A 403 9.05 -1.12 0.60
C PRO A 403 9.44 0.01 1.55
N TRP A 404 10.73 0.15 1.84
CA TRP A 404 11.32 1.18 2.70
C TRP A 404 11.93 2.29 1.86
N ALA A 405 12.06 3.48 2.44
CA ALA A 405 12.71 4.59 1.77
C ALA A 405 14.23 4.38 1.67
N ALA A 406 14.87 5.06 0.71
CA ALA A 406 16.32 4.99 0.56
C ALA A 406 17.05 5.67 1.74
N GLY A 407 16.55 6.83 2.19
CA GLY A 407 17.15 7.61 3.26
C GLY A 407 16.40 7.56 4.60
N PRO A 408 17.08 7.77 5.73
CA PRO A 408 16.45 7.93 7.03
C PRO A 408 15.54 9.18 7.07
N GLY A 409 14.42 9.08 7.78
CA GLY A 409 13.45 10.19 7.93
C GLY A 409 12.45 10.36 6.78
N LEU A 410 12.54 9.54 5.73
CA LEU A 410 11.56 9.47 4.65
C LEU A 410 10.44 8.46 4.99
N PRO A 411 9.18 8.74 4.61
CA PRO A 411 8.09 7.80 4.84
C PRO A 411 8.31 6.50 4.03
N PRO A 412 7.92 5.33 4.56
CA PRO A 412 7.97 4.07 3.82
C PRO A 412 7.24 4.14 2.47
N ARG A 413 7.74 3.43 1.45
CA ARG A 413 7.19 3.45 0.08
C ARG A 413 5.84 2.74 -0.03
N LEU A 414 5.58 1.77 0.85
CA LEU A 414 4.25 1.20 1.05
C LEU A 414 3.44 2.08 2.00
N ARG A 415 2.28 2.55 1.54
CA ARG A 415 1.35 3.40 2.32
C ARG A 415 1.00 2.77 3.67
N GLU A 416 0.97 1.45 3.72
CA GLU A 416 0.64 0.70 4.93
C GLU A 416 1.78 0.68 5.96
N LEU A 417 3.03 0.79 5.52
CA LEU A 417 4.15 0.70 6.45
C LEU A 417 4.24 1.92 7.36
N GLU A 418 3.84 3.11 6.91
CA GLU A 418 3.87 4.31 7.75
C GLU A 418 3.05 4.14 9.05
N TRP A 419 1.83 3.58 8.94
CA TRP A 419 0.99 3.36 10.13
C TRP A 419 1.43 2.15 10.95
N ILE A 420 1.93 1.08 10.31
CA ILE A 420 2.48 -0.10 11.01
C ILE A 420 3.74 0.33 11.80
N GLU A 421 4.61 1.14 11.19
CA GLU A 421 5.81 1.69 11.81
C GLU A 421 5.48 2.59 12.98
N LYS A 422 4.53 3.53 12.80
CA LYS A 422 4.04 4.36 13.90
C LYS A 422 3.48 3.53 15.05
N ALA A 423 2.62 2.54 14.74
CA ALA A 423 2.05 1.66 15.74
C ALA A 423 3.11 0.80 16.46
N TYR A 424 4.17 0.40 15.76
CA TYR A 424 5.30 -0.30 16.36
C TYR A 424 6.08 0.60 17.31
N ASN A 425 6.44 1.81 16.88
CA ASN A 425 7.23 2.77 17.66
C ASN A 425 6.50 3.27 18.91
N GLU A 426 5.17 3.42 18.85
CA GLU A 426 4.33 3.89 19.97
C GLU A 426 3.87 2.77 20.93
N SER A 427 4.10 1.49 20.60
CA SER A 427 3.63 0.37 21.42
C SER A 427 4.47 0.17 22.69
N ASP A 428 3.80 -0.22 23.78
CA ASP A 428 4.48 -0.73 24.99
C ASP A 428 5.06 -2.12 24.71
N PHE A 429 6.36 -2.14 24.38
CA PHE A 429 7.09 -3.33 23.95
C PHE A 429 7.09 -4.47 24.97
N SER A 430 6.92 -4.17 26.26
CA SER A 430 6.79 -5.19 27.31
C SER A 430 5.51 -6.05 27.14
N LYS A 431 4.54 -5.58 26.35
CA LYS A 431 3.25 -6.21 26.10
C LYS A 431 3.09 -6.80 24.69
N LEU A 432 3.99 -6.49 23.74
CA LEU A 432 3.97 -7.08 22.40
C LEU A 432 4.05 -8.62 22.50
N GLN A 433 3.21 -9.33 21.75
CA GLN A 433 3.14 -10.78 21.83
C GLN A 433 4.42 -11.41 21.26
N ARG A 434 5.34 -11.77 22.16
CA ARG A 434 6.21 -12.97 22.22
C ARG A 434 6.55 -13.74 20.92
N HIS A 435 6.80 -13.06 19.81
CA HIS A 435 7.32 -13.67 18.59
C HIS A 435 8.39 -12.74 18.01
N HIS A 436 9.61 -12.84 18.52
CA HIS A 436 10.74 -12.11 17.94
C HIS A 436 11.78 -13.08 17.36
N SER A 437 11.29 -14.22 16.91
CA SER A 437 11.97 -15.21 16.10
C SER A 437 10.87 -16.07 15.46
N LEU A 438 9.95 -15.45 14.72
CA LEU A 438 8.84 -16.19 14.10
C LEU A 438 9.39 -17.32 13.23
N PHE A 439 10.46 -17.01 12.49
CA PHE A 439 11.12 -17.94 11.58
C PHE A 439 12.28 -18.68 12.27
N TYR A 440 12.96 -18.04 13.22
CA TYR A 440 14.05 -18.70 13.96
C TYR A 440 13.57 -19.65 15.07
N GLY A 441 12.33 -19.52 15.52
CA GLY A 441 11.66 -20.32 16.55
C GLY A 441 12.15 -20.10 17.99
N THR A 442 13.44 -19.80 18.19
CA THR A 442 14.05 -19.48 19.48
C THR A 442 15.15 -18.43 19.35
N SER A 443 15.58 -17.82 20.47
CA SER A 443 16.67 -16.82 20.47
C SER A 443 18.05 -17.40 20.16
N LYS A 444 18.23 -18.73 20.24
CA LYS A 444 19.56 -19.38 20.08
C LYS A 444 20.04 -19.37 18.62
N PRO A 445 19.26 -19.82 17.62
CA PRO A 445 19.63 -19.66 16.20
C PRO A 445 19.85 -18.20 15.83
N PHE A 446 18.97 -17.29 16.27
CA PHE A 446 19.16 -15.85 16.07
C PHE A 446 20.53 -15.37 16.57
N SER A 447 20.92 -15.78 17.77
CA SER A 447 22.20 -15.38 18.39
C SER A 447 23.42 -15.92 17.64
N LEU A 448 23.31 -17.12 17.07
CA LEU A 448 24.37 -17.73 16.26
C LEU A 448 24.51 -17.09 14.87
N ILE A 449 23.40 -16.56 14.32
CA ILE A 449 23.39 -15.92 12.99
C ILE A 449 23.83 -14.46 13.08
N THR A 450 23.48 -13.78 14.18
CA THR A 450 23.75 -12.34 14.37
C THR A 450 24.98 -12.06 15.22
N ASP A 451 25.65 -13.11 15.73
CA ASP A 451 26.73 -13.04 16.73
C ASP A 451 26.37 -12.29 18.03
N ILE A 452 25.08 -12.12 18.31
CA ILE A 452 24.61 -11.46 19.52
C ILE A 452 24.61 -12.45 20.70
N PRO A 453 25.12 -12.07 21.90
CA PRO A 453 25.32 -13.04 22.99
C PRO A 453 24.02 -13.64 23.58
N TYR A 454 23.90 -14.96 23.56
CA TYR A 454 22.82 -15.72 24.22
C TYR A 454 23.16 -16.12 25.66
N THR A 455 22.22 -15.92 26.60
CA THR A 455 22.35 -16.40 27.99
C THR A 455 21.38 -17.57 28.27
N PRO A 456 21.85 -18.83 28.39
CA PRO A 456 20.98 -19.97 28.70
C PRO A 456 20.17 -19.77 30.00
N GLY A 457 18.87 -20.06 29.97
CA GLY A 457 17.98 -19.93 31.14
C GLY A 457 17.50 -18.52 31.47
N ALA A 458 17.95 -17.48 30.75
CA ALA A 458 17.53 -16.09 30.93
C ALA A 458 16.62 -15.63 29.78
N GLU A 459 15.47 -16.28 29.63
CA GLU A 459 14.55 -16.08 28.49
C GLU A 459 14.10 -14.64 28.31
N GLU A 460 13.81 -13.93 29.40
CA GLU A 460 13.40 -12.52 29.37
C GLU A 460 14.51 -11.59 28.86
N LYS A 461 15.76 -11.80 29.31
CA LYS A 461 16.92 -11.01 28.87
C LYS A 461 17.22 -11.25 27.38
N ASN A 462 17.21 -12.51 26.94
CA ASN A 462 17.45 -12.84 25.54
C ASN A 462 16.32 -12.28 24.65
N ARG A 463 15.09 -12.24 25.16
CA ARG A 463 13.95 -11.64 24.44
C ARG A 463 14.15 -10.14 24.24
N ASP A 464 14.48 -9.41 25.30
CA ASP A 464 14.62 -7.95 25.24
C ASP A 464 15.77 -7.53 24.30
N MET A 465 16.82 -8.34 24.25
CA MET A 465 17.95 -8.20 23.33
C MET A 465 17.52 -8.36 21.87
N VAL A 466 16.76 -9.40 21.54
CA VAL A 466 16.27 -9.63 20.17
C VAL A 466 15.29 -8.54 19.73
N THR A 467 14.39 -8.10 20.62
CA THR A 467 13.49 -6.97 20.36
C THR A 467 14.28 -5.68 20.09
N SER A 468 15.34 -5.44 20.87
CA SER A 468 16.20 -4.27 20.69
C SER A 468 16.92 -4.29 19.35
N TYR A 469 17.40 -5.47 18.93
CA TYR A 469 18.00 -5.65 17.61
C TYR A 469 17.04 -5.29 16.48
N TRP A 470 15.81 -5.84 16.47
CA TRP A 470 14.83 -5.52 15.41
C TRP A 470 14.39 -4.06 15.42
N LYS A 471 14.43 -3.40 16.59
CA LYS A 471 14.19 -1.96 16.68
C LYS A 471 15.27 -1.16 15.97
N SER A 472 16.53 -1.51 16.17
CA SER A 472 17.68 -0.87 15.51
C SER A 472 17.94 -1.38 14.09
N TYR A 473 17.35 -2.50 13.69
CA TYR A 473 17.54 -3.07 12.36
C TYR A 473 16.91 -2.14 11.33
N GLU A 474 17.75 -1.50 10.54
CA GLU A 474 17.36 -0.69 9.40
C GLU A 474 17.32 -1.58 8.16
N VAL A 475 16.20 -1.55 7.43
CA VAL A 475 16.04 -2.28 6.18
C VAL A 475 16.58 -1.42 5.04
N ILE A 476 17.89 -1.18 5.11
CA ILE A 476 18.64 -0.37 4.15
C ILE A 476 19.74 -1.28 3.62
N GLU A 477 19.78 -1.48 2.30
CA GLU A 477 20.94 -2.12 1.66
C GLU A 477 22.14 -1.24 2.05
N PRO A 478 23.25 -1.78 2.59
CA PRO A 478 24.33 -0.96 3.17
C PRO A 478 24.85 0.14 2.21
N GLU A 479 24.79 -0.14 0.91
CA GLU A 479 25.12 0.77 -0.21
C GLU A 479 24.25 2.05 -0.25
N VAL A 480 23.00 1.99 0.22
CA VAL A 480 22.03 3.10 0.17
C VAL A 480 22.33 4.16 1.24
N ILE A 481 23.12 3.83 2.27
CA ILE A 481 23.63 4.84 3.22
C ILE A 481 24.40 5.94 2.46
N TRP A 482 25.11 5.56 1.39
CA TRP A 482 25.83 6.48 0.51
C TRP A 482 24.94 7.46 -0.25
N ASP A 483 23.65 7.15 -0.46
CA ASP A 483 22.72 8.05 -1.16
C ASP A 483 22.37 9.31 -0.36
N ASN A 484 22.63 9.30 0.95
CA ASN A 484 22.46 10.47 1.80
C ASN A 484 23.65 11.43 1.72
N VAL A 485 24.83 10.96 1.26
CA VAL A 485 26.04 11.79 1.14
C VAL A 485 25.80 12.98 0.19
N PRO A 486 25.31 12.81 -1.05
CA PRO A 486 25.05 13.93 -1.96
C PRO A 486 24.04 14.92 -1.41
N ILE A 487 23.04 14.46 -0.64
CA ILE A 487 22.01 15.33 -0.05
C ILE A 487 22.64 16.28 0.98
N LEU A 488 23.42 15.75 1.92
CA LEU A 488 24.11 16.59 2.92
C LEU A 488 25.15 17.51 2.28
N LEU A 489 25.85 17.06 1.24
CA LEU A 489 26.77 17.91 0.48
C LEU A 489 26.02 19.03 -0.25
N ALA A 490 24.84 18.77 -0.83
CA ALA A 490 24.03 19.79 -1.49
C ALA A 490 23.53 20.84 -0.50
N GLN A 491 23.15 20.41 0.71
CA GLN A 491 22.82 21.30 1.82
C GLN A 491 24.02 22.17 2.21
N CYS A 492 25.21 21.56 2.32
CA CYS A 492 26.45 22.28 2.61
C CYS A 492 26.74 23.37 1.58
N LEU A 493 26.69 23.04 0.28
CA LEU A 493 26.92 23.99 -0.81
C LEU A 493 25.89 25.12 -0.80
N LYS A 494 24.61 24.80 -0.57
CA LYS A 494 23.56 25.83 -0.52
C LYS A 494 23.73 26.78 0.67
N MET A 495 24.08 26.23 1.84
CA MET A 495 24.36 27.03 3.03
C MET A 495 25.60 27.89 2.86
N PHE A 496 26.61 27.42 2.12
CA PHE A 496 27.76 28.22 1.72
C PHE A 496 27.35 29.39 0.84
N ASP A 497 26.53 29.18 -0.20
CA ASP A 497 26.06 30.26 -1.07
C ASP A 497 25.26 31.31 -0.30
N ASP A 498 24.34 30.86 0.55
CA ASP A 498 23.55 31.73 1.42
C ASP A 498 24.46 32.48 2.42
N LEU A 499 25.58 31.87 2.83
CA LEU A 499 26.58 32.50 3.68
C LEU A 499 27.36 33.58 2.90
N LEU A 500 27.83 33.30 1.68
CA LEU A 500 28.54 34.29 0.85
C LEU A 500 27.68 35.54 0.61
N VAL A 501 26.40 35.38 0.27
CA VAL A 501 25.49 36.50 0.02
C VAL A 501 25.36 37.41 1.24
N GLY A 502 25.29 36.85 2.45
CA GLY A 502 25.21 37.70 3.65
C GLY A 502 26.55 38.32 4.05
N LEU A 503 27.70 37.69 3.73
CA LEU A 503 29.01 38.34 3.88
C LEU A 503 29.15 39.51 2.88
N ASP A 504 28.61 39.39 1.66
CA ASP A 504 28.55 40.49 0.68
C ASP A 504 27.70 41.64 1.22
N ILE A 505 26.50 41.36 1.76
CA ILE A 505 25.63 42.37 2.38
C ILE A 505 26.34 43.07 3.54
N ALA A 506 27.11 42.34 4.35
CA ALA A 506 27.92 42.93 5.41
C ALA A 506 29.00 43.84 4.81
N GLY A 507 29.78 43.32 3.87
CA GLY A 507 30.84 44.05 3.18
C GLY A 507 30.36 45.35 2.54
N ASP A 508 29.14 45.40 2.01
CA ASP A 508 28.57 46.58 1.36
C ASP A 508 28.21 47.72 2.31
N ILE A 509 28.06 47.47 3.62
CA ILE A 509 27.69 48.52 4.59
C ILE A 509 28.78 49.60 4.68
N LYS A 510 30.05 49.26 4.45
CA LYS A 510 31.14 50.25 4.44
C LYS A 510 31.13 51.13 3.18
N ASN A 511 30.48 50.69 2.11
CA ASN A 511 30.42 51.39 0.82
C ASN A 511 29.30 52.44 0.77
N VAL A 512 28.59 52.66 1.88
CA VAL A 512 27.52 53.66 2.00
C VAL A 512 28.09 55.06 1.81
N ARG A 513 27.47 55.85 0.92
CA ARG A 513 27.98 57.17 0.52
C ARG A 513 27.76 58.20 1.63
N VAL A 514 28.87 58.76 2.13
CA VAL A 514 28.85 59.95 2.98
C VAL A 514 29.15 61.17 2.09
N PRO A 515 28.29 62.20 2.05
CA PRO A 515 28.58 63.42 1.27
C PRO A 515 29.83 64.15 1.77
N ASP A 516 30.50 64.89 0.88
CA ASP A 516 31.68 65.68 1.23
C ASP A 516 31.36 66.70 2.32
N GLN A 517 32.26 66.85 3.29
CA GLN A 517 32.08 67.72 4.47
C GLN A 517 31.82 69.18 4.11
N GLU A 518 32.34 69.65 2.96
CA GLU A 518 32.19 71.04 2.48
C GLU A 518 30.91 71.25 1.65
N SER A 519 30.16 70.18 1.34
CA SER A 519 29.01 70.19 0.41
C SER A 519 27.64 70.26 1.11
N TYR A 520 27.57 70.82 2.31
CA TYR A 520 26.34 70.82 3.11
C TYR A 520 25.13 71.37 2.34
N SER A 521 24.08 70.56 2.27
CA SER A 521 22.73 70.97 1.86
C SER A 521 21.70 70.13 2.61
N ILE A 522 20.48 70.66 2.79
CA ILE A 522 19.38 69.90 3.44
C ILE A 522 19.09 68.59 2.68
N ALA A 523 19.26 68.58 1.36
CA ALA A 523 19.10 67.38 0.53
C ALA A 523 20.19 66.34 0.84
N ASN A 524 21.47 66.75 0.90
CA ASN A 524 22.59 65.86 1.22
C ASN A 524 22.48 65.30 2.65
N PHE A 525 22.02 66.12 3.60
CA PHE A 525 21.81 65.66 4.97
C PHE A 525 20.64 64.67 5.07
N THR A 526 19.52 64.94 4.39
CA THR A 526 18.38 64.02 4.33
C THR A 526 18.77 62.69 3.68
N MET A 527 19.60 62.72 2.64
CA MET A 527 20.16 61.53 2.00
C MET A 527 21.05 60.75 2.98
N LEU A 528 21.97 61.40 3.68
CA LEU A 528 22.83 60.74 4.68
C LEU A 528 22.01 60.07 5.79
N VAL A 529 20.95 60.72 6.28
CA VAL A 529 20.04 60.14 7.29
C VAL A 529 19.36 58.88 6.74
N HIS A 530 18.90 58.90 5.49
CA HIS A 530 18.30 57.73 4.85
C HIS A 530 19.30 56.58 4.66
N GLU A 531 20.53 56.91 4.24
CA GLU A 531 21.62 55.95 4.09
C GLU A 531 22.02 55.32 5.44
N LEU A 532 22.07 56.10 6.52
CA LEU A 532 22.29 55.58 7.89
C LEU A 532 21.17 54.66 8.35
N GLU A 533 19.90 54.97 8.03
CA GLU A 533 18.77 54.07 8.31
C GLU A 533 18.88 52.75 7.54
N ASN A 534 19.29 52.79 6.27
CA ASN A 534 19.49 51.60 5.44
C ASN A 534 20.66 50.76 5.96
N ALA A 535 21.79 51.40 6.28
CA ALA A 535 22.94 50.78 6.91
C ALA A 535 22.58 50.11 8.25
N SER A 536 21.82 50.79 9.10
CA SER A 536 21.37 50.23 10.39
C SER A 536 20.44 49.02 10.19
N LYS A 537 19.52 49.06 9.21
CA LYS A 537 18.66 47.92 8.87
C LYS A 537 19.46 46.74 8.34
N ASN A 538 20.44 46.99 7.47
CA ASN A 538 21.31 45.94 6.93
C ASN A 538 22.19 45.34 8.03
N MET A 539 22.74 46.16 8.93
CA MET A 539 23.50 45.69 10.08
C MET A 539 22.66 44.81 11.03
N GLU A 540 21.39 45.16 11.23
CA GLU A 540 20.46 44.33 12.00
C GLU A 540 20.20 42.98 11.31
N LYS A 541 20.05 42.96 9.98
CA LYS A 541 19.93 41.73 9.20
C LYS A 541 21.19 40.87 9.32
N VAL A 542 22.38 41.46 9.14
CA VAL A 542 23.66 40.77 9.27
C VAL A 542 23.78 40.12 10.66
N LYS A 543 23.46 40.85 11.73
CA LYS A 543 23.45 40.33 13.10
C LYS A 543 22.52 39.11 13.28
N GLN A 544 21.29 39.17 12.75
CA GLN A 544 20.35 38.06 12.87
C GLN A 544 20.79 36.85 12.06
N TRP A 545 21.35 37.12 10.88
CA TRP A 545 21.81 36.12 9.94
C TRP A 545 23.05 35.37 10.42
N THR A 546 24.08 36.03 10.98
CA THR A 546 25.28 35.35 11.52
C THR A 546 24.91 34.36 12.62
N LYS A 547 23.95 34.72 13.49
CA LYS A 547 23.40 33.83 14.52
C LYS A 547 22.57 32.67 13.95
N GLY A 548 21.91 32.88 12.81
CA GLY A 548 21.19 31.84 12.09
C GLY A 548 22.13 30.83 11.44
N ALA A 549 23.12 31.35 10.71
CA ALA A 549 24.12 30.56 10.00
C ALA A 549 24.94 29.68 10.93
N GLY A 550 25.47 30.21 12.04
CA GLY A 550 26.25 29.41 13.00
C GLY A 550 25.48 28.19 13.53
N ARG A 551 24.20 28.36 13.90
CA ARG A 551 23.34 27.24 14.33
C ARG A 551 23.09 26.23 13.22
N GLY A 552 22.89 26.71 12.00
CA GLY A 552 22.70 25.83 10.84
C GLY A 552 23.92 24.97 10.56
N PHE A 553 25.13 25.54 10.57
CA PHE A 553 26.36 24.78 10.34
C PHE A 553 26.65 23.78 11.47
N THR A 554 26.33 24.10 12.72
CA THR A 554 26.38 23.13 13.82
C THR A 554 25.46 21.94 13.57
N HIS A 555 24.22 22.21 13.16
CA HIS A 555 23.25 21.14 12.86
C HIS A 555 23.71 20.25 11.71
N LEU A 556 24.17 20.85 10.61
CA LEU A 556 24.68 20.11 9.45
C LEU A 556 25.90 19.27 9.80
N LYS A 557 26.79 19.78 10.65
CA LYS A 557 27.93 19.02 11.18
C LYS A 557 27.45 17.81 11.99
N ASP A 558 26.42 17.95 12.82
CA ASP A 558 25.93 16.84 13.62
C ASP A 558 25.27 15.75 12.74
N GLU A 559 24.56 16.14 11.68
CA GLU A 559 24.04 15.21 10.66
C GLU A 559 25.16 14.50 9.89
N LEU A 560 26.23 15.22 9.53
CA LEU A 560 27.37 14.65 8.84
C LEU A 560 28.17 13.68 9.74
N ASP A 561 28.36 14.01 11.01
CA ASP A 561 29.00 13.11 11.98
C ASP A 561 28.18 11.83 12.20
N GLU A 562 26.85 11.94 12.26
CA GLU A 562 25.97 10.77 12.33
C GLU A 562 26.12 9.89 11.09
N LEU A 563 26.14 10.51 9.90
CA LEU A 563 26.35 9.79 8.64
C LEU A 563 27.72 9.12 8.57
N ILE A 564 28.79 9.82 8.97
CA ILE A 564 30.15 9.26 9.05
C ILE A 564 30.21 8.08 10.02
N SER A 565 29.55 8.18 11.18
CA SER A 565 29.48 7.08 12.14
C SER A 565 28.74 5.88 11.56
N ARG A 566 27.67 6.10 10.78
CA ARG A 566 26.92 5.04 10.10
C ARG A 566 27.78 4.35 9.03
N LEU A 567 28.45 5.13 8.18
CA LEU A 567 29.35 4.64 7.12
C LEU A 567 30.51 3.78 7.67
N ARG A 568 30.97 4.04 8.91
CA ARG A 568 32.01 3.24 9.57
C ARG A 568 31.51 2.03 10.36
N GLY A 569 30.28 2.11 10.88
CA GLY A 569 29.75 1.14 11.85
C GLY A 569 28.96 -0.01 11.23
N THR A 570 28.69 0.06 9.92
CA THR A 570 28.07 -0.99 9.12
C THR A 570 29.06 -1.39 8.02
N ASP A 571 29.02 -2.63 7.55
CA ASP A 571 29.66 -3.04 6.29
C ASP A 571 28.98 -2.32 5.10
N ALA A 572 28.99 -0.98 5.12
CA ALA A 572 28.33 -0.07 4.16
C ALA A 572 28.90 -0.23 2.74
N GLY A 573 30.03 -0.93 2.62
CA GLY A 573 30.75 -1.11 1.37
C GLY A 573 31.18 0.23 0.77
N GLN A 574 31.58 0.18 -0.50
CA GLN A 574 31.91 1.38 -1.26
C GLN A 574 30.69 1.94 -1.98
N PRO A 575 30.65 3.26 -2.24
CA PRO A 575 29.68 3.80 -3.17
C PRO A 575 29.90 3.18 -4.55
N ALA A 576 28.82 2.99 -5.32
CA ALA A 576 28.90 2.47 -6.68
C ALA A 576 29.94 3.24 -7.52
N GLU A 577 30.69 2.54 -8.38
CA GLU A 577 31.85 3.08 -9.11
C GLU A 577 31.51 4.37 -9.91
N ASP A 578 30.31 4.44 -10.48
CA ASP A 578 29.81 5.58 -11.24
C ASP A 578 29.39 6.78 -10.36
N LYS A 579 29.08 6.53 -9.08
CA LYS A 579 28.74 7.54 -8.06
C LYS A 579 29.95 8.03 -7.28
N ALA A 580 30.92 7.16 -7.01
CA ALA A 580 32.12 7.47 -6.22
C ALA A 580 32.85 8.71 -6.76
N GLY A 581 33.09 8.76 -8.09
CA GLY A 581 33.74 9.90 -8.74
C GLY A 581 32.90 11.19 -8.76
N LYS A 582 31.57 11.10 -8.67
CA LYS A 582 30.69 12.27 -8.52
C LYS A 582 30.73 12.77 -7.07
N MET A 583 30.69 11.86 -6.09
CA MET A 583 30.75 12.19 -4.66
C MET A 583 32.06 12.86 -4.31
N GLN A 584 33.17 12.30 -4.77
CA GLN A 584 34.50 12.87 -4.56
C GLN A 584 34.59 14.31 -5.05
N ARG A 585 34.10 14.60 -6.27
CA ARG A 585 34.06 15.96 -6.82
C ARG A 585 33.26 16.91 -5.94
N MET A 586 32.09 16.48 -5.48
CA MET A 586 31.22 17.29 -4.64
C MET A 586 31.81 17.54 -3.23
N ILE A 587 32.50 16.55 -2.67
CA ILE A 587 33.26 16.68 -1.41
C ILE A 587 34.42 17.66 -1.60
N ASP A 588 35.17 17.56 -2.69
CA ASP A 588 36.28 18.46 -3.01
C ASP A 588 35.81 19.91 -3.17
N ASP A 589 34.73 20.13 -3.91
CA ASP A 589 34.14 21.46 -4.09
C ASP A 589 33.63 22.02 -2.75
N SER A 590 32.93 21.21 -1.95
CA SER A 590 32.46 21.60 -0.62
C SER A 590 33.61 21.96 0.32
N THR A 591 34.68 21.15 0.31
CA THR A 591 35.90 21.37 1.11
C THR A 591 36.59 22.68 0.70
N ARG A 592 36.79 22.90 -0.60
CA ARG A 592 37.43 24.10 -1.13
C ARG A 592 36.61 25.36 -0.85
N ASN A 593 35.30 25.28 -1.00
CA ASN A 593 34.39 26.38 -0.70
C ASN A 593 34.43 26.72 0.80
N MET A 594 34.45 25.70 1.67
CA MET A 594 34.57 25.89 3.11
C MET A 594 35.90 26.54 3.51
N GLU A 595 37.01 26.13 2.89
CA GLU A 595 38.33 26.77 3.09
C GLU A 595 38.31 28.25 2.66
N THR A 596 37.78 28.54 1.46
CA THR A 596 37.62 29.92 0.96
C THR A 596 36.78 30.78 1.91
N LEU A 597 35.78 30.17 2.53
CA LEU A 597 34.86 30.86 3.42
C LEU A 597 35.47 31.12 4.81
N LEU A 598 36.28 30.20 5.32
CA LEU A 598 37.06 30.43 6.54
C LEU A 598 38.02 31.61 6.35
N ASP A 599 38.76 31.65 5.24
CA ASP A 599 39.64 32.78 4.91
C ASP A 599 38.85 34.10 4.85
N ARG A 600 37.68 34.08 4.20
CA ARG A 600 36.82 35.26 4.06
C ARG A 600 36.24 35.74 5.39
N ILE A 601 35.89 34.81 6.29
CA ILE A 601 35.42 35.12 7.64
C ILE A 601 36.56 35.71 8.47
N GLU A 602 37.77 35.15 8.38
CA GLU A 602 38.93 35.69 9.07
C GLU A 602 39.20 37.14 8.63
N ASP A 603 39.32 37.37 7.31
CA ASP A 603 39.51 38.69 6.71
C ASP A 603 38.44 39.69 7.15
N MET A 604 37.16 39.28 7.07
CA MET A 604 36.06 40.16 7.45
C MET A 604 36.01 40.38 8.96
N SER A 605 36.29 39.38 9.78
CA SER A 605 36.32 39.54 11.24
C SER A 605 37.40 40.51 11.72
N ASN A 606 38.49 40.61 10.96
CA ASN A 606 39.63 41.48 11.24
C ASN A 606 39.42 42.91 10.72
N SER A 607 38.77 43.08 9.57
CA SER A 607 38.61 44.40 8.91
C SER A 607 37.28 45.10 9.20
N PHE A 608 36.19 44.35 9.41
CA PHE A 608 34.82 44.89 9.43
C PHE A 608 34.60 45.96 10.50
N SER A 609 35.13 45.77 11.71
CA SER A 609 34.98 46.78 12.78
C SER A 609 35.66 48.10 12.41
N SER A 610 36.86 48.03 11.82
CA SER A 610 37.62 49.21 11.41
C SER A 610 36.95 49.93 10.24
N ASP A 611 36.46 49.18 9.26
CA ASP A 611 35.76 49.71 8.09
C ASP A 611 34.49 50.48 8.50
N ILE A 612 33.70 49.92 9.42
CA ILE A 612 32.50 50.59 9.92
C ILE A 612 32.83 51.79 10.80
N GLU A 613 33.93 51.75 11.56
CA GLU A 613 34.38 52.89 12.36
C GLU A 613 34.73 54.09 11.48
N VAL A 614 35.49 53.88 10.40
CA VAL A 614 35.81 54.93 9.41
C VAL A 614 34.52 55.52 8.80
N PHE A 615 33.57 54.67 8.40
CA PHE A 615 32.27 55.12 7.90
C PHE A 615 31.52 55.99 8.92
N VAL A 616 31.46 55.55 10.19
CA VAL A 616 30.78 56.29 11.26
C VAL A 616 31.48 57.61 11.58
N GLU A 617 32.81 57.65 11.57
CA GLU A 617 33.58 58.88 11.77
C GLU A 617 33.33 59.90 10.67
N ASN A 618 33.30 59.46 9.40
CA ASN A 618 32.96 60.32 8.27
C ASN A 618 31.55 60.90 8.39
N ALA A 619 30.56 60.07 8.76
CA ALA A 619 29.19 60.52 8.98
C ALA A 619 29.09 61.52 10.14
N LYS A 620 29.81 61.28 11.25
CA LYS A 620 29.89 62.22 12.37
C LYS A 620 30.57 63.54 11.99
N GLY A 621 31.62 63.49 11.19
CA GLY A 621 32.31 64.67 10.65
C GLY A 621 31.38 65.54 9.81
N PHE A 622 30.57 64.93 8.93
CA PHE A 622 29.54 65.65 8.17
C PHE A 622 28.49 66.30 9.09
N ILE A 623 27.99 65.57 10.09
CA ILE A 623 27.00 66.10 11.05
C ILE A 623 27.59 67.24 11.90
N GLY A 624 28.85 67.13 12.32
CA GLY A 624 29.52 68.14 13.15
C GLY A 624 29.82 69.45 12.42
N ASN A 625 29.89 69.42 11.08
CA ASN A 625 30.16 70.59 10.23
C ASN A 625 28.90 71.29 9.72
N ILE A 626 27.71 70.92 10.23
CA ILE A 626 26.45 71.60 9.87
C ILE A 626 26.52 73.07 10.34
N PRO A 627 26.32 74.06 9.46
CA PRO A 627 26.35 75.48 9.82
C PRO A 627 25.32 75.84 10.91
N SER A 628 25.74 76.63 11.91
CA SER A 628 24.91 76.95 13.07
C SER A 628 23.65 77.76 12.72
N ASP A 629 23.69 78.51 11.62
CA ASP A 629 22.57 79.27 11.05
C ASP A 629 21.56 78.39 10.28
N ALA A 630 21.93 77.16 9.91
CA ALA A 630 21.04 76.18 9.27
C ALA A 630 20.27 75.28 10.25
N THR A 631 20.51 75.41 11.56
CA THR A 631 20.02 74.53 12.65
C THR A 631 18.55 74.79 13.03
N SER A 632 17.62 74.57 12.10
CA SER A 632 16.19 74.61 12.38
C SER A 632 15.73 73.42 13.26
N SER A 633 14.53 73.51 13.86
CA SER A 633 13.94 72.42 14.65
C SER A 633 13.79 71.10 13.85
N SER A 634 13.60 71.19 12.53
CA SER A 634 13.55 70.03 11.63
C SER A 634 14.92 69.38 11.44
N VAL A 635 15.97 70.18 11.29
CA VAL A 635 17.36 69.71 11.17
C VAL A 635 17.82 69.09 12.48
N ILE A 636 17.49 69.67 13.64
CA ILE A 636 17.79 69.09 14.96
C ILE A 636 17.17 67.69 15.09
N ARG A 637 15.91 67.50 14.66
CA ARG A 637 15.25 66.18 14.69
C ARG A 637 15.96 65.16 13.79
N GLN A 638 16.45 65.59 12.63
CA GLN A 638 17.22 64.73 11.72
C GLN A 638 18.61 64.40 12.30
N ILE A 639 19.27 65.34 13.00
CA ILE A 639 20.53 65.10 13.72
C ILE A 639 20.32 64.02 14.79
N THR A 640 19.31 64.17 15.65
CA THR A 640 18.99 63.16 16.67
C THR A 640 18.69 61.79 16.05
N LYS A 641 18.02 61.76 14.89
CA LYS A 641 17.76 60.51 14.15
C LYS A 641 19.06 59.89 13.63
N ALA A 642 19.94 60.67 13.00
CA ALA A 642 21.24 60.21 12.51
C ALA A 642 22.11 59.67 13.65
N GLU A 643 22.18 60.38 14.79
CA GLU A 643 22.92 59.93 15.98
C GLU A 643 22.36 58.63 16.57
N THR A 644 21.04 58.45 16.53
CA THR A 644 20.38 57.21 16.96
C THR A 644 20.76 56.04 16.04
N GLU A 645 20.70 56.23 14.72
CA GLU A 645 21.10 55.18 13.76
C GLU A 645 22.60 54.88 13.84
N ILE A 646 23.47 55.89 14.01
CA ILE A 646 24.91 55.69 14.24
C ILE A 646 25.16 54.85 15.50
N SER A 647 24.43 55.12 16.58
CA SER A 647 24.55 54.35 17.84
C SER A 647 24.11 52.90 17.64
N ARG A 648 23.02 52.66 16.91
CA ARG A 648 22.56 51.32 16.54
C ARG A 648 23.55 50.58 15.66
N ILE A 649 24.14 51.26 14.67
CA ILE A 649 25.17 50.68 13.80
C ILE A 649 26.34 50.22 14.66
N ARG A 650 26.89 51.08 15.54
CA ARG A 650 27.99 50.71 16.44
C ARG A 650 27.66 49.51 17.34
N GLU A 651 26.49 49.51 17.97
CA GLU A 651 26.06 48.41 18.83
C GLU A 651 25.94 47.10 18.05
N ASN A 652 25.30 47.15 16.88
CA ASN A 652 25.10 45.97 16.06
C ASN A 652 26.39 45.51 15.37
N THR A 653 27.35 46.40 15.06
CA THR A 653 28.67 46.02 14.52
C THR A 653 29.41 45.11 15.48
N MET A 654 29.49 45.44 16.78
CA MET A 654 30.17 44.56 17.75
C MET A 654 29.52 43.17 17.81
N LYS A 655 28.18 43.11 17.78
CA LYS A 655 27.44 41.85 17.79
C LYS A 655 27.61 41.08 16.48
N ALA A 656 27.66 41.76 15.35
CA ALA A 656 27.90 41.17 14.04
C ALA A 656 29.31 40.60 13.94
N VAL A 657 30.35 41.33 14.37
CA VAL A 657 31.74 40.84 14.43
C VAL A 657 31.85 39.60 15.31
N ASN A 658 31.25 39.63 16.50
CA ASN A 658 31.24 38.45 17.37
C ASN A 658 30.53 37.27 16.70
N GLY A 659 29.38 37.51 16.05
CA GLY A 659 28.68 36.48 15.28
C GLY A 659 29.48 35.94 14.10
N ILE A 660 30.25 36.79 13.39
CA ILE A 660 31.17 36.36 12.32
C ILE A 660 32.27 35.46 12.89
N LYS A 661 32.89 35.84 14.01
CA LYS A 661 33.93 35.04 14.68
C LYS A 661 33.38 33.73 15.24
N GLU A 662 32.19 33.75 15.81
CA GLU A 662 31.55 32.55 16.37
C GLU A 662 31.23 31.49 15.29
N MET A 663 31.17 31.87 14.00
CA MET A 663 31.00 30.90 12.91
C MET A 663 32.27 30.12 12.56
N GLU A 664 33.46 30.65 12.87
CA GLU A 664 34.75 30.04 12.52
C GLU A 664 34.86 28.61 13.04
N SER A 665 34.48 28.38 14.30
CA SER A 665 34.53 27.06 14.94
C SER A 665 33.58 26.03 14.28
N PRO A 666 32.25 26.29 14.15
CA PRO A 666 31.35 25.40 13.41
C PRO A 666 31.82 25.05 12.00
N LEU A 667 32.38 26.01 11.27
CA LEU A 667 32.86 25.82 9.91
C LEU A 667 34.15 24.99 9.87
N ALA A 668 35.08 25.23 10.79
CA ALA A 668 36.30 24.43 10.92
C ALA A 668 35.99 22.98 11.30
N THR A 669 35.03 22.75 12.19
CA THR A 669 34.59 21.39 12.54
C THR A 669 33.89 20.70 11.36
N LEU A 670 33.07 21.43 10.60
CA LEU A 670 32.42 20.89 9.42
C LEU A 670 33.45 20.57 8.32
N LEU A 671 34.46 21.42 8.13
CA LEU A 671 35.59 21.15 7.22
C LEU A 671 36.35 19.88 7.63
N SER A 672 36.56 19.67 8.94
CA SER A 672 37.16 18.44 9.44
C SER A 672 36.32 17.21 9.11
N ALA A 673 35.00 17.29 9.31
CA ALA A 673 34.07 16.21 8.97
C ALA A 673 34.01 15.95 7.46
N LEU A 674 34.07 16.97 6.61
CA LEU A 674 34.18 16.82 5.15
C LEU A 674 35.48 16.12 4.73
N LYS A 675 36.61 16.48 5.37
CA LYS A 675 37.91 15.81 5.14
C LYS A 675 37.90 14.36 5.63
N GLU A 676 37.17 14.08 6.70
CA GLU A 676 36.95 12.73 7.20
C GLU A 676 36.08 11.91 6.24
N LEU A 677 34.98 12.46 5.74
CA LEU A 677 34.16 11.84 4.70
C LEU A 677 34.98 11.57 3.42
N LYS A 678 35.84 12.51 3.02
CA LYS A 678 36.80 12.33 1.92
C LYS A 678 37.73 11.15 2.17
N SER A 679 38.25 11.01 3.39
CA SER A 679 39.11 9.88 3.72
C SER A 679 38.37 8.55 3.61
N ILE A 680 37.11 8.46 4.05
CA ILE A 680 36.31 7.22 3.97
C ILE A 680 36.04 6.84 2.52
N THR A 681 35.70 7.81 1.67
CA THR A 681 35.50 7.61 0.23
C THR A 681 36.78 7.21 -0.52
N GLU A 682 37.96 7.62 -0.04
CA GLU A 682 39.27 7.29 -0.64
C GLU A 682 39.94 6.01 -0.09
N SER A 683 39.68 5.63 1.18
CA SER A 683 40.48 4.65 1.94
C SER A 683 40.18 3.20 1.58
N GLU A 684 38.97 2.88 1.09
CA GLU A 684 38.63 1.49 0.77
C GLU A 684 39.05 1.09 -0.66
N GLY A 685 39.38 2.06 -1.53
CA GLY A 685 39.83 1.79 -2.90
C GLY A 685 41.28 1.30 -3.05
N LYS A 686 42.03 1.09 -1.95
CA LYS A 686 43.49 0.83 -1.99
C LYS A 686 43.97 -0.52 -1.45
N GLU A 687 43.11 -1.41 -0.99
CA GLU A 687 43.55 -2.78 -0.62
C GLU A 687 43.58 -3.79 -1.78
N ALA A 688 43.20 -3.38 -3.00
CA ALA A 688 43.28 -4.25 -4.18
C ALA A 688 44.63 -4.18 -4.94
N GLU A 689 45.54 -3.26 -4.60
CA GLU A 689 46.84 -3.16 -5.26
C GLU A 689 48.00 -3.25 -4.26
N GLY A 690 48.42 -4.49 -4.00
CA GLY A 690 49.81 -4.77 -3.67
C GLY A 690 50.06 -5.50 -2.36
N VAL A 691 49.86 -6.82 -2.36
CA VAL A 691 50.84 -7.72 -1.73
C VAL A 691 51.04 -8.97 -2.60
N VAL A 692 52.08 -8.93 -3.43
CA VAL A 692 52.72 -10.15 -3.92
C VAL A 692 53.39 -10.81 -2.72
N VAL A 693 52.77 -11.86 -2.17
CA VAL A 693 53.46 -12.81 -1.27
C VAL A 693 53.82 -14.05 -2.07
N GLU A 694 55.11 -14.22 -2.34
CA GLU A 694 55.69 -15.47 -2.78
C GLU A 694 55.45 -16.59 -1.74
N GLY A 695 54.77 -17.65 -2.18
CA GLY A 695 55.16 -19.04 -1.94
C GLY A 695 55.05 -19.62 -0.52
N ARG A 696 53.95 -20.34 -0.25
CA ARG A 696 54.02 -21.63 0.48
C ARG A 696 53.05 -22.65 -0.14
N LYS A 697 53.65 -23.74 -0.65
CA LYS A 697 53.00 -24.93 -1.21
C LYS A 697 52.14 -25.64 -0.16
N GLY A 698 50.87 -25.88 -0.49
CA GLY A 698 49.97 -26.85 0.13
C GLY A 698 49.13 -27.52 -0.97
N LYS A 699 49.05 -28.86 -0.93
CA LYS A 699 48.64 -29.76 -2.03
C LYS A 699 47.23 -29.50 -2.59
N SER A 700 47.14 -29.45 -3.93
CA SER A 700 45.89 -29.61 -4.67
C SER A 700 45.39 -31.06 -4.59
N VAL A 701 44.11 -31.22 -4.26
CA VAL A 701 43.34 -32.43 -4.54
C VAL A 701 42.49 -32.08 -5.77
N GLU A 702 42.83 -32.67 -6.91
CA GLU A 702 42.03 -32.58 -8.13
C GLU A 702 40.71 -33.36 -7.91
N LEU A 703 39.58 -32.67 -8.08
CA LEU A 703 38.28 -33.30 -8.32
C LEU A 703 38.07 -33.43 -9.84
N PRO A 704 37.41 -34.50 -10.29
CA PRO A 704 37.40 -34.91 -11.69
C PRO A 704 36.52 -34.01 -12.57
N ASP A 705 37.01 -33.78 -13.78
CA ASP A 705 36.29 -33.14 -14.89
C ASP A 705 35.07 -33.99 -15.30
N LEU A 706 33.87 -33.41 -15.15
CA LEU A 706 32.59 -34.00 -15.54
C LEU A 706 31.97 -33.24 -16.72
N SER A 707 32.78 -32.88 -17.71
CA SER A 707 32.27 -32.47 -19.02
C SER A 707 31.77 -33.70 -19.80
N LEU A 708 30.45 -33.90 -19.76
CA LEU A 708 29.73 -34.83 -20.63
C LEU A 708 29.73 -34.31 -22.07
N ASP A 709 30.63 -34.88 -22.87
CA ASP A 709 30.75 -34.69 -24.31
C ASP A 709 29.61 -35.47 -25.03
N MET A 710 28.49 -34.79 -25.30
CA MET A 710 27.39 -35.34 -26.10
C MET A 710 27.69 -35.12 -27.59
N GLY A 711 28.27 -36.17 -28.18
CA GLY A 711 28.78 -36.18 -29.54
C GLY A 711 27.73 -35.97 -30.65
N ARG A 712 28.19 -35.34 -31.73
CA ARG A 712 27.72 -35.57 -33.10
C ARG A 712 28.65 -36.56 -33.78
N LYS A 713 28.15 -37.72 -34.18
CA LYS A 713 28.68 -38.45 -35.34
C LYS A 713 27.54 -39.00 -36.17
N GLU A 714 27.59 -38.58 -37.43
CA GLU A 714 26.91 -39.16 -38.58
C GLU A 714 27.35 -40.62 -38.78
N GLY A 715 26.43 -41.45 -39.29
CA GLY A 715 26.62 -42.87 -39.59
C GLY A 715 25.31 -43.63 -39.50
#